data_AF-A0A1Q8LR08-F1
#
_entry.id   AF-A0A1Q8LR08-F1
#
_cell.length_a   1.000
_cell.length_b   1.000
_cell.length_c   1.000
_cell.angle_alpha   90.00
_cell.angle_beta   90.00
_cell.angle_gamma   90.00
#
_symmetry.space_group_name_H-M   'P 1'
#
loop_
_entity.id
_entity.type
_entity.pdbx_description
1 polymer ?
#
loop_
_entity_poly.entity_id
_entity_poly.type
_entity_poly.pdbx_seq_one_letter_code
_entity_poly.pdbx_strand_id
1 'polypeptide(L)'
;MQFNVLGSIELRSAGRALALGGVHQRATLGYLLLNANRTVATSRLVDALWGEDPPPTARKMLQNAVSGLRQRIAEAASGAVEVELVTRAPGYLLRVPETRVDMLRFQALTEWGRTRLAVGDWAGAAQALRDGLGLWRGPAFADLAETGMDWPELAALEKARLSAFEDRVEAELALGRHQEILHELEAARDAEPARERLCGQLMLALYRSGRQTDALDVFRRARSALRTEYGLDPGPELQELERAILHHDEVLTPVAAPGDTPAPAEPATPAGAPETGAGPGTVYERKWVSVLLVRAEPVDRDDDPEAVAERARELRAVLEAEVGIFGGTLHSRLGTTWQAVFGLRRTHEDDAERAIRAACSIRRRLDGSAGPVGPRARAGFAVATGEALVTARAAGDAEVTGEVVDGCLQQLADLGPGEVRVCAASRLASRGAVAYAPDGQVLGVRPEHENATFSGPFVGRTAETAMLTQLVGEVVRARLPQSVMLFGEPGVGKSRVVREFRTLVAGRAQVVTGRTPRFGWNAPVTPLAGVVKECCGISAADDGPTGLRKLTRAVHGLADDARTAEWMVSGLRPLVELCESTRAPVEVEQVAAAWIRFIEEFARRRPLVVVIEDLQTADAALLDLVEGLDRRLGPVPLLVLATARPELVRRRPGWGGGTTATTVRTVGPLSDDEIRELVGLLDRRLREEAAPGGTGGSPLVCGAQLVDRVGGNPLFASEYVLMLRSDIGGRAPVIPTLTIPSADGGEPGEPGTGRIRIPHAVHTILAARLDTLPQREKSVLQDAAVIGTEVWVGPLREMSGADEQEVAAVLDRLERHGLLMRSGRRPDTGELVYAFRHPLLRHVVVSQLRRRDRLERRTRWATARGRAYAGAETPVPTRGRLSG
;
A
#
# COMPACT_ATOMS: atom_id res chain seq x y z
N MET A 1 37.09 -32.26 5.87
CA MET A 1 37.33 -31.59 4.57
C MET A 1 36.50 -30.31 4.51
N GLN A 2 37.04 -29.19 4.03
CA GLN A 2 36.35 -27.89 3.87
C GLN A 2 36.86 -27.20 2.61
N PHE A 3 35.96 -26.58 1.85
CA PHE A 3 36.27 -25.75 0.70
C PHE A 3 36.06 -24.28 1.08
N ASN A 4 37.12 -23.49 0.93
CA ASN A 4 37.04 -22.07 1.17
C ASN A 4 37.24 -21.32 -0.15
N VAL A 5 36.21 -20.60 -0.60
CA VAL A 5 36.17 -19.86 -1.87
C VAL A 5 35.88 -18.37 -1.69
N LEU A 6 35.52 -17.93 -0.48
CA LEU A 6 35.36 -16.51 -0.14
C LEU A 6 36.73 -15.87 0.16
N GLY A 7 37.56 -15.79 -0.88
CA GLY A 7 39.00 -15.55 -0.84
C GLY A 7 39.69 -16.41 -1.89
N SER A 8 41.00 -16.59 -1.82
CA SER A 8 41.69 -17.60 -2.65
C SER A 8 41.13 -19.00 -2.39
N ILE A 9 41.00 -19.79 -3.45
CA ILE A 9 40.44 -21.15 -3.38
C ILE A 9 41.35 -22.06 -2.57
N GLU A 10 40.82 -22.58 -1.46
CA GLU A 10 41.53 -23.51 -0.58
C GLU A 10 40.70 -24.76 -0.35
N LEU A 11 41.33 -25.92 -0.47
CA LEU A 11 40.81 -27.17 0.04
C LEU A 11 41.56 -27.52 1.33
N ARG A 12 40.83 -27.60 2.45
CA ARG A 12 41.39 -27.96 3.74
C ARG A 12 40.96 -29.35 4.20
N SER A 13 41.89 -30.14 4.71
CA SER A 13 41.59 -31.38 5.43
C SER A 13 42.36 -31.44 6.74
N ALA A 14 41.68 -31.84 7.83
CA ALA A 14 42.22 -31.83 9.19
C ALA A 14 42.96 -30.51 9.56
N GLY A 15 42.44 -29.37 9.11
CA GLY A 15 43.03 -28.04 9.36
C GLY A 15 44.19 -27.63 8.44
N ARG A 16 44.73 -28.53 7.61
CA ARG A 16 45.82 -28.26 6.65
C ARG A 16 45.29 -27.96 5.25
N ALA A 17 45.87 -26.97 4.57
CA ALA A 17 45.57 -26.67 3.18
C ALA A 17 46.25 -27.67 2.23
N LEU A 18 45.52 -28.16 1.24
CA LEU A 18 45.97 -29.08 0.20
C LEU A 18 46.14 -28.32 -1.12
N ALA A 19 47.23 -28.59 -1.84
CA ALA A 19 47.52 -27.94 -3.12
C ALA A 19 46.58 -28.45 -4.24
N LEU A 20 45.75 -27.55 -4.78
CA LEU A 20 44.70 -27.85 -5.77
C LEU A 20 45.18 -27.95 -7.23
N GLY A 21 46.50 -28.08 -7.46
CA GLY A 21 47.08 -28.21 -8.81
C GLY A 21 47.08 -26.90 -9.60
N GLY A 22 47.20 -27.00 -10.93
CA GLY A 22 47.31 -25.86 -11.85
C GLY A 22 46.01 -25.06 -12.03
N VAL A 23 46.08 -23.90 -12.70
CA VAL A 23 44.97 -22.93 -12.85
C VAL A 23 43.69 -23.59 -13.38
N HIS A 24 43.75 -24.41 -14.43
CA HIS A 24 42.56 -25.10 -14.97
C HIS A 24 41.93 -26.09 -13.99
N GLN A 25 42.71 -26.71 -13.11
CA GLN A 25 42.19 -27.63 -12.09
C GLN A 25 41.46 -26.86 -10.99
N ARG A 26 42.05 -25.75 -10.53
CA ARG A 26 41.43 -24.83 -9.56
C ARG A 26 40.16 -24.20 -10.13
N ALA A 27 40.20 -23.75 -11.38
CA ALA A 27 39.05 -23.16 -12.05
C ALA A 27 37.92 -24.17 -12.30
N THR A 28 38.26 -25.42 -12.67
CA THR A 28 37.25 -26.50 -12.78
C THR A 28 36.55 -26.73 -11.45
N LEU A 29 37.32 -26.83 -10.36
CA LEU A 29 36.74 -26.99 -9.02
C LEU A 29 35.92 -25.77 -8.62
N GLY A 30 36.42 -24.56 -8.88
CA GLY A 30 35.74 -23.32 -8.52
C GLY A 30 34.39 -23.18 -9.21
N TYR A 31 34.33 -23.46 -10.52
CA TYR A 31 33.08 -23.41 -11.27
C TYR A 31 32.08 -24.50 -10.82
N LEU A 32 32.58 -25.67 -10.43
CA LEU A 32 31.76 -26.73 -9.85
C LEU A 32 31.26 -26.39 -8.44
N LEU A 33 32.03 -25.66 -7.64
CA LEU A 33 31.62 -25.18 -6.31
C LEU A 33 30.59 -24.05 -6.40
N LEU A 34 30.71 -23.15 -7.38
CA LEU A 34 29.65 -22.16 -7.71
C LEU A 34 28.34 -22.85 -8.10
N ASN A 35 28.43 -24.04 -8.68
CA ASN A 35 27.29 -24.87 -9.07
C ASN A 35 27.17 -26.13 -8.19
N ALA A 36 27.55 -26.03 -6.91
CA ALA A 36 27.55 -27.16 -6.00
C ALA A 36 26.18 -27.87 -5.98
N ASN A 37 26.22 -29.20 -5.90
CA ASN A 37 25.03 -30.06 -5.90
C ASN A 37 24.16 -29.99 -7.18
N ARG A 38 24.63 -29.31 -8.25
CA ARG A 38 24.01 -29.28 -9.57
C ARG A 38 24.91 -29.91 -10.63
N THR A 39 24.30 -30.48 -11.66
CA THR A 39 25.06 -31.07 -12.79
C THR A 39 25.44 -29.97 -13.77
N VAL A 40 26.74 -29.81 -14.03
CA VAL A 40 27.27 -28.85 -14.99
C VAL A 40 27.67 -29.58 -16.27
N ALA A 41 27.13 -29.13 -17.41
CA ALA A 41 27.43 -29.71 -18.71
C ALA A 41 28.92 -29.53 -19.06
N THR A 42 29.50 -30.52 -19.77
CA THR A 42 30.91 -30.44 -20.21
C THR A 42 31.17 -29.22 -21.09
N SER A 43 30.22 -28.82 -21.96
CA SER A 43 30.34 -27.61 -22.78
C SER A 43 30.47 -26.36 -21.91
N ARG A 44 29.59 -26.20 -20.91
CA ARG A 44 29.60 -25.05 -20.00
C ARG A 44 30.90 -24.95 -19.17
N LEU A 45 31.47 -26.08 -18.77
CA LEU A 45 32.78 -26.11 -18.11
C LEU A 45 33.93 -25.71 -19.05
N VAL A 46 33.85 -26.09 -20.33
CA VAL A 46 34.82 -25.66 -21.34
C VAL A 46 34.70 -24.15 -21.58
N ASP A 47 33.48 -23.66 -21.80
CA ASP A 47 33.23 -22.23 -22.03
C ASP A 47 33.68 -21.38 -20.83
N ALA A 48 33.42 -21.85 -19.59
CA ALA A 48 33.86 -21.14 -18.39
C ALA A 48 35.39 -21.08 -18.20
N LEU A 49 36.14 -22.05 -18.74
CA LEU A 49 37.59 -22.14 -18.58
C LEU A 49 38.38 -21.45 -19.69
N TRP A 50 37.80 -21.34 -20.89
CA TRP A 50 38.51 -20.87 -22.09
C TRP A 50 37.75 -19.81 -22.90
N GLY A 51 36.50 -19.49 -22.56
CA GLY A 51 35.70 -18.49 -23.28
C GLY A 51 35.35 -18.93 -24.70
N GLU A 52 35.41 -17.97 -25.65
CA GLU A 52 35.01 -18.18 -27.04
C GLU A 52 36.04 -18.96 -27.90
N ASP A 53 37.29 -19.12 -27.43
CA ASP A 53 38.37 -19.77 -28.18
C ASP A 53 38.99 -20.97 -27.41
N PRO A 54 38.23 -22.07 -27.20
CA PRO A 54 38.74 -23.25 -26.52
C PRO A 54 39.74 -24.02 -27.40
N PRO A 55 40.89 -24.48 -26.85
CA PRO A 55 41.84 -25.27 -27.61
C PRO A 55 41.19 -26.60 -28.06
N PRO A 56 41.66 -27.20 -29.19
CA PRO A 56 41.13 -28.50 -29.66
C PRO A 56 41.22 -29.63 -28.62
N THR A 57 42.12 -29.49 -27.64
CA THR A 57 42.35 -30.42 -26.53
C THR A 57 41.55 -30.09 -25.25
N ALA A 58 40.70 -29.06 -25.24
CA ALA A 58 39.99 -28.55 -24.05
C ALA A 58 39.22 -29.65 -23.29
N ARG A 59 38.48 -30.51 -23.99
CA ARG A 59 37.76 -31.63 -23.37
C ARG A 59 38.71 -32.60 -22.65
N LYS A 60 39.86 -32.91 -23.25
CA LYS A 60 40.89 -33.78 -22.66
C LYS A 60 41.56 -33.11 -21.45
N MET A 61 41.82 -31.81 -21.53
CA MET A 61 42.34 -31.01 -20.41
C MET A 61 41.37 -30.96 -19.23
N LEU A 62 40.07 -30.79 -19.49
CA LEU A 62 39.01 -30.83 -18.48
C LEU A 62 38.90 -32.23 -17.82
N GLN A 63 38.96 -33.30 -18.62
CA GLN A 63 38.97 -34.67 -18.08
C GLN A 63 40.18 -34.93 -17.16
N ASN A 64 41.36 -34.43 -17.54
CA ASN A 64 42.57 -34.51 -16.71
C ASN A 64 42.41 -33.71 -15.41
N ALA A 65 41.84 -32.50 -15.48
CA ALA A 65 41.54 -31.69 -14.31
C ALA A 65 40.56 -32.41 -13.36
N VAL A 66 39.47 -32.99 -13.87
CA VAL A 66 38.51 -33.79 -13.09
C VAL A 66 39.16 -35.01 -12.45
N SER A 67 40.02 -35.73 -13.19
CA SER A 67 40.76 -36.88 -12.65
C SER A 67 41.69 -36.46 -11.51
N GLY A 68 42.43 -35.37 -11.68
CA GLY A 68 43.28 -34.81 -10.63
C GLY A 68 42.48 -34.37 -9.40
N LEU A 69 41.32 -33.75 -9.60
CA LEU A 69 40.42 -33.35 -8.50
C LEU A 69 39.89 -34.54 -7.74
N ARG A 70 39.48 -35.62 -8.42
CA ARG A 70 39.06 -36.87 -7.76
C ARG A 70 40.13 -37.43 -6.85
N GLN A 71 41.37 -37.47 -7.32
CA GLN A 71 42.50 -37.92 -6.52
C GLN A 71 42.70 -37.04 -5.28
N ARG A 72 42.68 -35.71 -5.44
CA ARG A 72 42.82 -34.76 -4.32
C ARG A 72 41.67 -34.85 -3.31
N ILE A 73 40.44 -35.04 -3.77
CA ILE A 73 39.26 -35.23 -2.91
C ILE A 73 39.38 -36.55 -2.14
N ALA A 74 39.85 -37.62 -2.79
CA ALA A 74 40.11 -38.90 -2.13
C ALA A 74 41.24 -38.82 -1.10
N GLU A 75 42.34 -38.11 -1.41
CA GLU A 75 43.45 -37.83 -0.47
C GLU A 75 42.98 -37.01 0.74
N ALA A 76 42.01 -36.11 0.55
CA ALA A 76 41.46 -35.25 1.58
C ALA A 76 40.42 -35.95 2.48
N ALA A 77 39.86 -37.09 2.04
CA ALA A 77 38.81 -37.80 2.74
C ALA A 77 39.38 -38.65 3.89
N SER A 78 38.88 -38.43 5.10
CA SER A 78 39.21 -39.21 6.30
C SER A 78 37.93 -39.87 6.85
N GLY A 79 37.47 -40.93 6.19
CA GLY A 79 36.28 -41.71 6.59
C GLY A 79 35.16 -41.73 5.54
N ALA A 80 33.92 -42.02 5.98
CA ALA A 80 32.74 -42.19 5.12
C ALA A 80 32.55 -41.00 4.16
N VAL A 81 32.32 -41.30 2.88
CA VAL A 81 32.42 -40.34 1.76
C VAL A 81 31.28 -39.32 1.80
N GLU A 82 31.54 -38.13 2.33
CA GLU A 82 30.59 -36.99 2.31
C GLU A 82 30.69 -36.13 1.03
N VAL A 83 31.83 -36.15 0.33
CA VAL A 83 32.08 -35.30 -0.86
C VAL A 83 32.42 -36.17 -2.06
N GLU A 84 31.73 -35.99 -3.18
CA GLU A 84 31.89 -36.83 -4.37
C GLU A 84 31.83 -36.02 -5.68
N LEU A 85 32.81 -36.21 -6.57
CA LEU A 85 32.80 -35.65 -7.93
C LEU A 85 32.37 -36.71 -8.96
N VAL A 86 31.08 -36.71 -9.27
CA VAL A 86 30.41 -37.72 -10.10
C VAL A 86 30.38 -37.30 -11.57
N THR A 87 30.67 -38.22 -12.49
CA THR A 87 30.34 -38.02 -13.90
C THR A 87 28.86 -38.33 -14.09
N ARG A 88 28.05 -37.32 -14.43
CA ARG A 88 26.61 -37.45 -14.63
C ARG A 88 26.22 -36.69 -15.90
N ALA A 89 25.71 -37.39 -16.90
CA ALA A 89 25.34 -36.77 -18.17
C ALA A 89 24.39 -35.57 -17.95
N PRO A 90 24.60 -34.42 -18.64
CA PRO A 90 25.57 -34.19 -19.73
C PRO A 90 26.97 -33.67 -19.28
N GLY A 91 27.40 -33.90 -18.04
CA GLY A 91 28.74 -33.50 -17.59
C GLY A 91 29.13 -34.01 -16.20
N TYR A 92 29.37 -33.10 -15.25
CA TYR A 92 29.91 -33.41 -13.93
C TYR A 92 29.08 -32.78 -12.81
N LEU A 93 28.99 -33.47 -11.67
CA LEU A 93 28.29 -33.04 -10.46
C LEU A 93 29.25 -33.14 -9.27
N LEU A 94 29.47 -32.05 -8.56
CA LEU A 94 30.14 -32.05 -7.27
C LEU A 94 29.08 -32.11 -6.16
N ARG A 95 28.96 -33.27 -5.49
CA ARG A 95 28.12 -33.44 -4.30
C ARG A 95 28.92 -33.05 -3.08
N VAL A 96 28.41 -32.10 -2.31
CA VAL A 96 29.07 -31.58 -1.11
C VAL A 96 28.02 -31.04 -0.14
N PRO A 97 28.09 -31.38 1.16
CA PRO A 97 27.20 -30.78 2.16
C PRO A 97 27.46 -29.28 2.25
N GLU A 98 26.39 -28.50 2.39
CA GLU A 98 26.47 -27.03 2.41
C GLU A 98 27.40 -26.52 3.53
N THR A 99 27.45 -27.21 4.66
CA THR A 99 28.34 -26.92 5.80
C THR A 99 29.83 -27.07 5.50
N ARG A 100 30.20 -27.65 4.35
CA ARG A 100 31.60 -27.85 3.94
C ARG A 100 32.10 -26.78 2.98
N VAL A 101 31.25 -25.87 2.49
CA VAL A 101 31.64 -24.78 1.57
C VAL A 101 31.32 -23.45 2.23
N ASP A 102 32.33 -22.60 2.44
CA ASP A 102 32.16 -21.29 3.09
C ASP A 102 31.15 -20.39 2.38
N MET A 103 31.10 -20.39 1.04
CA MET A 103 30.10 -19.69 0.24
C MET A 103 28.66 -20.13 0.56
N LEU A 104 28.39 -21.44 0.64
CA LEU A 104 27.04 -21.94 0.93
C LEU A 104 26.65 -21.63 2.38
N ARG A 105 27.61 -21.71 3.31
CA ARG A 105 27.40 -21.28 4.71
C ARG A 105 27.08 -19.79 4.82
N PHE A 106 27.80 -18.95 4.07
CA PHE A 106 27.54 -17.51 4.00
C PHE A 106 26.13 -17.23 3.50
N GLN A 107 25.69 -17.91 2.43
CA GLN A 107 24.33 -17.79 1.90
C GLN A 107 23.27 -18.19 2.94
N ALA A 108 23.45 -19.34 3.60
CA ALA A 108 22.52 -19.80 4.63
C ALA A 108 22.45 -18.86 5.85
N LEU A 109 23.60 -18.36 6.33
CA LEU A 109 23.65 -17.39 7.43
C LEU A 109 23.01 -16.05 7.06
N THR A 110 23.18 -15.62 5.81
CA THR A 110 22.55 -14.39 5.30
C THR A 110 21.03 -14.53 5.24
N GLU A 111 20.53 -15.65 4.72
CA GLU A 111 19.09 -15.93 4.66
C GLU A 111 18.47 -16.05 6.06
N TRP A 112 19.17 -16.69 7.00
CA TRP A 112 18.75 -16.77 8.39
C TRP A 112 18.71 -15.39 9.06
N GLY A 113 19.74 -14.56 8.81
CA GLY A 113 19.79 -13.18 9.28
C GLY A 113 18.61 -12.34 8.77
N ARG A 114 18.27 -12.46 7.48
CA ARG A 114 17.11 -11.78 6.89
C ARG A 114 15.78 -12.24 7.46
N THR A 115 15.64 -13.54 7.72
CA THR A 115 14.43 -14.08 8.36
C THR A 115 14.24 -13.48 9.76
N ARG A 116 15.34 -13.26 10.50
CA ARG A 116 15.31 -12.59 11.80
C ARG A 116 15.03 -11.09 11.73
N LEU A 117 15.59 -10.39 10.73
CA LEU A 117 15.23 -8.98 10.45
C LEU A 117 13.72 -8.84 10.24
N ALA A 118 13.11 -9.73 9.45
CA ALA A 118 11.69 -9.66 9.11
C ALA A 118 10.74 -9.79 10.34
N VAL A 119 11.19 -10.45 11.41
CA VAL A 119 10.43 -10.60 12.66
C VAL A 119 10.88 -9.65 13.78
N GLY A 120 11.82 -8.73 13.49
CA GLY A 120 12.33 -7.75 14.45
C GLY A 120 13.32 -8.29 15.48
N ASP A 121 13.89 -9.48 15.27
CA ASP A 121 14.98 -10.02 16.09
C ASP A 121 16.34 -9.43 15.65
N TRP A 122 16.57 -8.17 16.01
CA TRP A 122 17.77 -7.41 15.59
C TRP A 122 19.06 -8.03 16.10
N ALA A 123 19.08 -8.53 17.34
CA ALA A 123 20.26 -9.15 17.94
C ALA A 123 20.63 -10.45 17.24
N GLY A 124 19.66 -11.32 17.00
CA GLY A 124 19.87 -12.57 16.29
C GLY A 124 20.23 -12.36 14.81
N ALA A 125 19.68 -11.33 14.17
CA ALA A 125 20.03 -10.95 12.80
C ALA A 125 21.47 -10.43 12.69
N ALA A 126 21.86 -9.49 13.55
CA ALA A 126 23.22 -8.93 13.60
C ALA A 126 24.28 -10.01 13.80
N GLN A 127 24.02 -10.97 14.72
CA GLN A 127 24.93 -12.08 14.96
C GLN A 127 25.08 -13.00 13.75
N ALA A 128 23.97 -13.45 13.16
CA ALA A 128 23.99 -14.33 12.00
C ALA A 128 24.73 -13.70 10.79
N LEU A 129 24.47 -12.43 10.52
CA LEU A 129 25.09 -11.70 9.42
C LEU A 129 26.57 -11.43 9.69
N ARG A 130 26.96 -11.15 10.95
CA ARG A 130 28.37 -11.04 11.35
C ARG A 130 29.11 -12.36 11.14
N ASP A 131 28.52 -13.48 11.54
CA ASP A 131 29.10 -14.81 11.36
C ASP A 131 29.26 -15.16 9.87
N GLY A 132 28.29 -14.79 9.03
CA GLY A 132 28.36 -14.98 7.59
C GLY A 132 29.46 -14.12 6.94
N LEU A 133 29.50 -12.82 7.24
CA LEU A 133 30.50 -11.90 6.71
C LEU A 133 31.92 -12.26 7.19
N GLY A 134 32.06 -12.81 8.40
CA GLY A 134 33.34 -13.28 8.95
C GLY A 134 33.95 -14.49 8.20
N LEU A 135 33.19 -15.16 7.31
CA LEU A 135 33.72 -16.21 6.45
C LEU A 135 34.58 -15.67 5.29
N TRP A 136 34.44 -14.38 4.97
CA TRP A 136 35.17 -13.74 3.87
C TRP A 136 36.61 -13.40 4.27
N ARG A 137 37.57 -13.93 3.52
CA ARG A 137 39.03 -13.72 3.70
C ARG A 137 39.62 -12.70 2.72
N GLY A 138 38.86 -12.33 1.70
CA GLY A 138 39.25 -11.47 0.59
C GLY A 138 38.21 -11.54 -0.54
N PRO A 139 38.52 -11.01 -1.73
CA PRO A 139 37.67 -11.17 -2.91
C PRO A 139 37.39 -12.64 -3.22
N ALA A 140 36.16 -12.97 -3.63
CA ALA A 140 35.77 -14.32 -3.98
C ALA A 140 36.65 -14.88 -5.11
N PHE A 141 37.20 -16.07 -4.91
CA PHE A 141 38.10 -16.74 -5.86
C PHE A 141 39.29 -15.85 -6.31
N ALA A 142 39.88 -15.08 -5.40
CA ALA A 142 40.92 -14.09 -5.72
C ALA A 142 42.06 -14.63 -6.62
N ASP A 143 42.53 -15.87 -6.37
CA ASP A 143 43.61 -16.47 -7.16
C ASP A 143 43.22 -16.85 -8.59
N LEU A 144 41.92 -17.00 -8.87
CA LEU A 144 41.39 -17.23 -10.22
C LEU A 144 41.06 -15.92 -10.92
N ALA A 145 40.51 -14.95 -10.19
CA ALA A 145 40.24 -13.61 -10.70
C ALA A 145 41.53 -12.94 -11.21
N GLU A 146 42.65 -13.08 -10.47
CA GLU A 146 43.97 -12.59 -10.91
C GLU A 146 44.49 -13.26 -12.19
N THR A 147 44.02 -14.47 -12.51
CA THR A 147 44.35 -15.16 -13.77
C THR A 147 43.45 -14.79 -14.95
N GLY A 148 42.51 -13.85 -14.75
CA GLY A 148 41.59 -13.38 -15.79
C GLY A 148 40.27 -14.16 -15.88
N MET A 149 39.93 -14.97 -14.87
CA MET A 149 38.62 -15.62 -14.80
C MET A 149 37.56 -14.61 -14.37
N ASP A 150 36.64 -14.27 -15.27
CA ASP A 150 35.56 -13.31 -15.04
C ASP A 150 34.18 -13.98 -15.20
N TRP A 151 33.81 -14.79 -14.21
CA TRP A 151 32.50 -15.44 -14.22
C TRP A 151 31.44 -14.50 -13.63
N PRO A 152 30.26 -14.33 -14.27
CA PRO A 152 29.19 -13.49 -13.74
C PRO A 152 28.77 -13.83 -12.30
N GLU A 153 28.87 -15.12 -11.93
CA GLU A 153 28.58 -15.60 -10.58
C GLU A 153 29.52 -15.01 -9.51
N LEU A 154 30.75 -14.61 -9.85
CA LEU A 154 31.68 -13.94 -8.92
C LEU A 154 31.20 -12.54 -8.56
N ALA A 155 30.81 -11.75 -9.56
CA ALA A 155 30.25 -10.43 -9.36
C ALA A 155 28.93 -10.49 -8.57
N ALA A 156 28.10 -11.52 -8.81
CA ALA A 156 26.89 -11.75 -8.03
C ALA A 156 27.19 -12.06 -6.55
N LEU A 157 28.27 -12.81 -6.27
CA LEU A 157 28.66 -13.15 -4.91
C LEU A 157 29.22 -11.94 -4.13
N GLU A 158 30.00 -11.08 -4.78
CA GLU A 158 30.44 -9.80 -4.18
C GLU A 158 29.26 -8.84 -3.94
N LYS A 159 28.29 -8.76 -4.86
CA LYS A 159 27.05 -8.00 -4.62
C LYS A 159 26.27 -8.56 -3.43
N ALA A 160 26.21 -9.88 -3.28
CA ALA A 160 25.55 -10.53 -2.15
C ALA A 160 26.28 -10.23 -0.82
N ARG A 161 27.61 -10.18 -0.80
CA ARG A 161 28.42 -9.73 0.34
C ARG A 161 28.01 -8.34 0.79
N LEU A 162 27.94 -7.41 -0.17
CA LEU A 162 27.62 -6.02 0.12
C LEU A 162 26.18 -5.85 0.64
N SER A 163 25.22 -6.58 0.06
CA SER A 163 23.84 -6.61 0.58
C SER A 163 23.76 -7.20 1.99
N ALA A 164 24.49 -8.28 2.28
CA ALA A 164 24.54 -8.85 3.64
C ALA A 164 25.16 -7.87 4.66
N PHE A 165 26.14 -7.06 4.22
CA PHE A 165 26.70 -5.98 5.02
C PHE A 165 25.67 -4.89 5.32
N GLU A 166 24.92 -4.43 4.31
CA GLU A 166 23.80 -3.47 4.52
C GLU A 166 22.74 -4.03 5.49
N ASP A 167 22.38 -5.30 5.35
CA ASP A 167 21.42 -5.97 6.22
C ASP A 167 21.95 -6.04 7.68
N ARG A 168 23.27 -6.26 7.87
CA ARG A 168 23.88 -6.25 9.20
C ARG A 168 23.82 -4.85 9.81
N VAL A 169 24.19 -3.84 9.02
CA VAL A 169 24.21 -2.43 9.45
C VAL A 169 22.83 -1.98 9.90
N GLU A 170 21.77 -2.39 9.19
CA GLU A 170 20.39 -2.13 9.61
C GLU A 170 20.08 -2.69 11.00
N ALA A 171 20.47 -3.95 11.26
CA ALA A 171 20.31 -4.57 12.58
C ALA A 171 21.10 -3.83 13.68
N GLU A 172 22.36 -3.46 13.41
CA GLU A 172 23.22 -2.77 14.39
C GLU A 172 22.71 -1.34 14.68
N LEU A 173 22.19 -0.64 13.66
CA LEU A 173 21.55 0.66 13.83
C LEU A 173 20.27 0.55 14.67
N ALA A 174 19.47 -0.50 14.49
CA ALA A 174 18.29 -0.76 15.31
C ALA A 174 18.66 -1.05 16.78
N LEU A 175 19.78 -1.73 17.02
CA LEU A 175 20.34 -1.98 18.36
C LEU A 175 21.01 -0.76 18.99
N GLY A 176 21.07 0.37 18.30
CA GLY A 176 21.71 1.59 18.80
C GLY A 176 23.24 1.55 18.73
N ARG A 177 23.86 0.58 18.05
CA ARG A 177 25.33 0.44 17.92
C ARG A 177 25.89 1.24 16.74
N HIS A 178 25.41 2.46 16.57
CA HIS A 178 25.73 3.31 15.43
C HIS A 178 27.21 3.73 15.41
N GLN A 179 27.86 3.90 16.56
CA GLN A 179 29.30 4.24 16.63
C GLN A 179 30.22 3.09 16.22
N GLU A 180 29.84 1.85 16.54
CA GLU A 180 30.67 0.65 16.33
C GLU A 180 30.86 0.32 14.84
N ILE A 181 29.90 0.72 13.99
CA ILE A 181 29.88 0.38 12.57
C ILE A 181 30.37 1.51 11.65
N LEU A 182 30.60 2.72 12.16
CA LEU A 182 30.89 3.91 11.34
C LEU A 182 32.09 3.72 10.41
N HIS A 183 33.20 3.19 10.91
CA HIS A 183 34.43 3.05 10.13
C HIS A 183 34.26 2.09 8.94
N GLU A 184 33.62 0.95 9.16
CA GLU A 184 33.33 -0.02 8.10
C GLU A 184 32.36 0.56 7.06
N LEU A 185 31.41 1.37 7.52
CA LEU A 185 30.40 1.99 6.68
C LEU A 185 30.96 3.13 5.82
N GLU A 186 31.88 3.93 6.36
CA GLU A 186 32.62 4.96 5.62
C GLU A 186 33.42 4.31 4.48
N ALA A 187 34.15 3.23 4.76
CA ALA A 187 34.93 2.49 3.77
C ALA A 187 34.05 1.85 2.69
N ALA A 188 32.91 1.26 3.05
CA ALA A 188 31.96 0.69 2.08
C ALA A 188 31.37 1.76 1.16
N ARG A 189 31.04 2.94 1.68
CA ARG A 189 30.52 4.07 0.90
C ARG A 189 31.61 4.68 0.00
N ASP A 190 32.88 4.72 0.42
CA ASP A 190 33.98 5.15 -0.44
C ASP A 190 34.16 4.23 -1.65
N ALA A 191 33.97 2.92 -1.46
CA ALA A 191 34.02 1.95 -2.56
C ALA A 191 32.79 2.05 -3.49
N GLU A 192 31.62 2.36 -2.95
CA GLU A 192 30.34 2.33 -3.66
C GLU A 192 29.55 3.65 -3.46
N PRO A 193 30.05 4.78 -3.99
CA PRO A 193 29.54 6.11 -3.68
C PRO A 193 28.14 6.41 -4.23
N ALA A 194 27.68 5.66 -5.24
CA ALA A 194 26.36 5.77 -5.84
C ALA A 194 25.32 4.84 -5.17
N ARG A 195 25.71 4.00 -4.21
CA ARG A 195 24.81 3.03 -3.58
C ARG A 195 24.02 3.67 -2.44
N GLU A 196 22.82 4.12 -2.79
CA GLU A 196 21.98 4.96 -1.93
C GLU A 196 21.67 4.39 -0.54
N ARG A 197 21.46 3.07 -0.42
CA ARG A 197 21.17 2.42 0.87
C ARG A 197 22.34 2.57 1.85
N LEU A 198 23.59 2.38 1.40
CA LEU A 198 24.79 2.62 2.21
C LEU A 198 24.92 4.08 2.62
N CYS A 199 24.66 5.01 1.69
CA CYS A 199 24.66 6.43 1.98
C CYS A 199 23.64 6.77 3.07
N GLY A 200 22.42 6.23 2.98
CA GLY A 200 21.37 6.45 3.96
C GLY A 200 21.73 5.89 5.34
N GLN A 201 22.28 4.67 5.39
CA GLN A 201 22.74 4.08 6.64
C GLN A 201 23.86 4.90 7.29
N LEU A 202 24.78 5.46 6.50
CA LEU A 202 25.87 6.30 7.00
C LEU A 202 25.39 7.67 7.47
N MET A 203 24.47 8.27 6.73
CA MET A 203 23.78 9.49 7.17
C MET A 203 23.12 9.28 8.54
N LEU A 204 22.39 8.18 8.73
CA LEU A 204 21.71 7.89 9.99
C LEU A 204 22.70 7.61 11.14
N ALA A 205 23.78 6.85 10.87
CA ALA A 205 24.82 6.57 11.86
C ALA A 205 25.54 7.84 12.33
N LEU A 206 25.92 8.71 11.38
CA LEU A 206 26.58 9.98 11.66
C LEU A 206 25.65 10.92 12.43
N TYR A 207 24.39 11.04 12.02
CA TYR A 207 23.40 11.85 12.71
C TYR A 207 23.19 11.40 14.16
N ARG A 208 22.99 10.09 14.39
CA ARG A 208 22.84 9.52 15.75
C ARG A 208 24.10 9.68 16.61
N SER A 209 25.26 9.84 15.99
CA SER A 209 26.53 10.16 16.66
C SER A 209 26.72 11.67 16.94
N GLY A 210 25.71 12.51 16.67
CA GLY A 210 25.81 13.97 16.82
C GLY A 210 26.56 14.68 15.68
N ARG A 211 26.92 13.97 14.60
CA ARG A 211 27.68 14.49 13.45
C ARG A 211 26.75 14.87 12.29
N GLN A 212 25.80 15.77 12.54
CA GLN A 212 24.78 16.17 11.56
C GLN A 212 25.36 16.74 10.26
N THR A 213 26.38 17.60 10.35
CA THR A 213 27.04 18.19 9.18
C THR A 213 27.63 17.14 8.26
N ASP A 214 28.28 16.13 8.87
CA ASP A 214 28.92 15.04 8.15
C ASP A 214 27.87 14.16 7.48
N ALA A 215 26.73 13.93 8.14
CA ALA A 215 25.60 13.22 7.54
C ALA A 215 25.08 13.94 6.28
N LEU A 216 24.86 15.25 6.34
CA LEU A 216 24.41 16.02 5.18
C LEU A 216 25.49 16.09 4.08
N ASP A 217 26.77 16.03 4.43
CA ASP A 217 27.86 15.90 3.47
C ASP A 217 27.85 14.58 2.70
N VAL A 218 27.51 13.47 3.37
CA VAL A 218 27.31 12.18 2.69
C VAL A 218 26.23 12.29 1.61
N PHE A 219 25.11 12.95 1.92
CA PHE A 219 24.05 13.19 0.94
C PHE A 219 24.52 14.00 -0.27
N ARG A 220 25.23 15.11 -0.03
CA ARG A 220 25.77 15.97 -1.11
C ARG A 220 26.70 15.20 -2.03
N ARG A 221 27.56 14.34 -1.46
CA ARG A 221 28.49 13.49 -2.21
C ARG A 221 27.75 12.41 -3.01
N ALA A 222 26.77 11.75 -2.41
CA ALA A 222 25.93 10.75 -3.09
C ALA A 222 25.18 11.36 -4.29
N ARG A 223 24.57 12.53 -4.12
CA ARG A 223 23.93 13.29 -5.21
C ARG A 223 24.91 13.60 -6.34
N SER A 224 26.14 14.00 -6.01
CA SER A 224 27.17 14.28 -7.02
C SER A 224 27.58 13.02 -7.78
N ALA A 225 27.75 11.88 -7.09
CA ALA A 225 28.13 10.62 -7.68
C ALA A 225 27.04 10.10 -8.64
N LEU A 226 25.78 10.02 -8.19
CA LEU A 226 24.65 9.58 -9.01
C LEU A 226 24.45 10.42 -10.26
N ARG A 227 24.59 11.74 -10.14
CA ARG A 227 24.45 12.65 -11.27
C ARG A 227 25.58 12.51 -12.28
N THR A 228 26.80 12.25 -11.82
CA THR A 228 27.98 12.13 -12.69
C THR A 228 28.02 10.79 -13.41
N GLU A 229 27.72 9.70 -12.70
CA GLU A 229 27.86 8.34 -13.20
C GLU A 229 26.61 7.87 -13.96
N TYR A 230 25.42 8.27 -13.51
CA TYR A 230 24.14 7.78 -14.04
C TYR A 230 23.20 8.88 -14.57
N GLY A 231 23.50 10.17 -14.33
CA GLY A 231 22.61 11.27 -14.70
C GLY A 231 21.31 11.33 -13.89
N LEU A 232 21.29 10.68 -12.73
CA LEU A 232 20.12 10.56 -11.85
C LEU A 232 20.26 11.47 -10.62
N ASP A 233 19.12 11.87 -10.05
CA ASP A 233 19.04 12.45 -8.71
C ASP A 233 18.87 11.35 -7.66
N PRO A 234 19.24 11.59 -6.37
CA PRO A 234 18.97 10.67 -5.27
C PRO A 234 17.51 10.26 -5.19
N GLY A 235 17.24 8.99 -4.93
CA GLY A 235 15.93 8.42 -4.70
C GLY A 235 15.23 8.97 -3.45
N PRO A 236 13.92 8.70 -3.31
CA PRO A 236 13.07 9.31 -2.29
C PRO A 236 13.50 8.97 -0.86
N GLU A 237 13.94 7.75 -0.59
CA GLU A 237 14.36 7.31 0.76
C GLU A 237 15.54 8.14 1.29
N LEU A 238 16.53 8.41 0.43
CA LEU A 238 17.70 9.19 0.80
C LEU A 238 17.36 10.69 0.96
N GLN A 239 16.46 11.22 0.12
CA GLN A 239 15.93 12.58 0.24
C GLN A 239 15.04 12.78 1.48
N GLU A 240 14.27 11.76 1.88
CA GLU A 240 13.48 11.77 3.12
C GLU A 240 14.37 11.79 4.35
N LEU A 241 15.46 11.01 4.33
CA LEU A 241 16.42 11.02 5.42
C LEU A 241 17.15 12.37 5.53
N GLU A 242 17.54 13.00 4.43
CA GLU A 242 18.08 14.38 4.44
C GLU A 242 17.10 15.34 5.14
N ARG A 243 15.81 15.29 4.76
CA ARG A 243 14.77 16.12 5.38
C ARG A 243 14.58 15.82 6.86
N ALA A 244 14.49 14.55 7.23
CA ALA A 244 14.34 14.15 8.64
C ALA A 244 15.52 14.63 9.49
N ILE A 245 16.75 14.57 8.95
CA ILE A 245 17.97 15.05 9.62
C ILE A 245 17.97 16.57 9.78
N LEU A 246 17.44 17.31 8.79
CA LEU A 246 17.28 18.77 8.86
C LEU A 246 16.20 19.21 9.87
N HIS A 247 15.17 18.38 10.08
CA HIS A 247 14.04 18.69 10.96
C HIS A 247 14.14 18.06 12.35
N HIS A 248 15.19 17.28 12.63
CA HIS A 248 15.37 16.54 13.87
C HIS A 248 14.18 15.64 14.23
N ASP A 249 13.60 14.96 13.24
CA ASP A 249 12.40 14.15 13.45
C ASP A 249 12.62 13.02 14.46
N GLU A 250 11.63 12.78 15.34
CA GLU A 250 11.66 11.73 16.37
C GLU A 250 11.80 10.31 15.79
N VAL A 251 11.48 10.12 14.51
CA VAL A 251 11.68 8.85 13.78
C VAL A 251 13.16 8.45 13.68
N LEU A 252 14.08 9.41 13.86
CA LEU A 252 15.52 9.17 13.80
C LEU A 252 16.10 8.61 15.11
N THR A 253 15.36 8.69 16.22
CA THR A 253 15.79 8.17 17.53
C THR A 253 15.65 6.65 17.60
N PRO A 254 16.64 5.89 18.11
CA PRO A 254 16.51 4.44 18.24
C PRO A 254 15.41 4.06 19.25
N VAL A 255 14.65 3.01 18.94
CA VAL A 255 13.72 2.39 19.89
C VAL A 255 14.57 1.71 20.96
N ALA A 256 14.45 2.13 22.22
CA ALA A 256 15.21 1.53 23.31
C ALA A 256 14.94 0.01 23.40
N ALA A 257 16.00 -0.79 23.39
CA ALA A 257 15.90 -2.22 23.62
C ALA A 257 15.38 -2.50 25.05
N PRO A 258 14.49 -3.48 25.25
CA PRO A 258 14.12 -3.93 26.59
C PRO A 258 15.28 -4.75 27.17
N GLY A 259 16.17 -4.10 27.90
CA GLY A 259 17.31 -4.78 28.50
C GLY A 259 18.39 -3.83 29.02
N ASP A 260 18.05 -3.06 30.05
CA ASP A 260 18.97 -2.63 31.12
C ASP A 260 18.19 -1.71 32.06
N THR A 261 17.31 -2.33 32.85
CA THR A 261 16.79 -1.70 34.07
C THR A 261 17.48 -2.41 35.23
N PRO A 262 18.18 -1.69 36.14
CA PRO A 262 18.75 -2.30 37.34
C PRO A 262 17.62 -3.00 38.10
N ALA A 263 17.82 -4.27 38.44
CA ALA A 263 16.83 -5.08 39.14
C ALA A 263 16.34 -4.35 40.41
N PRO A 264 15.04 -4.01 40.52
CA PRO A 264 14.49 -3.51 41.76
C PRO A 264 14.43 -4.64 42.77
N ALA A 265 14.96 -4.36 43.97
CA ALA A 265 14.88 -5.23 45.14
C ALA A 265 13.43 -5.70 45.41
N GLU A 266 13.28 -6.96 45.78
CA GLU A 266 12.02 -7.56 46.22
C GLU A 266 11.32 -6.70 47.29
N PRO A 267 10.08 -6.24 47.05
CA PRO A 267 9.24 -5.70 48.10
C PRO A 267 8.39 -6.81 48.73
N ALA A 268 8.45 -6.85 50.05
CA ALA A 268 7.52 -7.58 50.90
C ALA A 268 6.06 -7.17 50.63
N THR A 269 5.15 -8.15 50.67
CA THR A 269 3.70 -7.98 50.83
C THR A 269 3.37 -7.00 51.97
N PRO A 270 2.35 -6.12 51.84
CA PRO A 270 0.97 -6.61 51.91
C PRO A 270 -0.09 -5.91 51.02
N ALA A 271 -1.09 -6.71 50.64
CA ALA A 271 -2.53 -6.47 50.57
C ALA A 271 -3.09 -5.09 50.16
N GLY A 272 -3.86 -5.10 49.06
CA GLY A 272 -4.93 -4.13 48.78
C GLY A 272 -5.08 -3.78 47.31
N ALA A 273 -5.88 -4.54 46.56
CA ALA A 273 -6.36 -4.14 45.23
C ALA A 273 -7.27 -2.89 45.34
N PRO A 274 -7.27 -2.00 44.32
CA PRO A 274 -8.21 -2.21 43.21
C PRO A 274 -7.60 -2.07 41.80
N GLU A 275 -8.01 -3.03 40.96
CA GLU A 275 -8.35 -2.95 39.54
C GLU A 275 -7.47 -2.08 38.60
N THR A 276 -6.47 -2.78 38.03
CA THR A 276 -5.90 -2.66 36.68
C THR A 276 -6.37 -1.49 35.80
N GLY A 277 -5.68 -0.36 35.93
CA GLY A 277 -5.55 0.63 34.86
C GLY A 277 -4.51 0.17 33.83
N ALA A 278 -4.87 0.24 32.54
CA ALA A 278 -3.98 0.00 31.42
C ALA A 278 -2.67 0.79 31.54
N GLY A 279 -1.54 0.12 31.30
CA GLY A 279 -0.22 0.74 31.35
C GLY A 279 -0.04 1.89 30.33
N PRO A 280 0.92 2.80 30.56
CA PRO A 280 1.23 3.88 29.63
C PRO A 280 1.61 3.30 28.26
N GLY A 281 0.90 3.71 27.20
CA GLY A 281 1.15 3.30 25.81
C GLY A 281 0.00 2.56 25.11
N THR A 282 -1.12 2.29 25.79
CA THR A 282 -2.31 1.69 25.15
C THR A 282 -3.22 2.77 24.56
N VAL A 283 -3.40 2.77 23.24
CA VAL A 283 -4.33 3.69 22.55
C VAL A 283 -5.65 2.99 22.33
N TYR A 284 -6.74 3.63 22.76
CA TYR A 284 -8.10 3.16 22.56
C TYR A 284 -8.82 4.05 21.57
N GLU A 285 -9.43 3.44 20.55
CA GLU A 285 -10.18 4.19 19.54
C GLU A 285 -11.48 3.48 19.18
N ARG A 286 -12.57 4.25 19.05
CA ARG A 286 -13.83 3.74 18.50
C ARG A 286 -13.76 3.83 16.99
N LYS A 287 -13.81 2.68 16.31
CA LYS A 287 -13.72 2.59 14.85
C LYS A 287 -14.86 1.77 14.27
N TRP A 288 -15.22 2.10 13.04
CA TRP A 288 -15.99 1.18 12.20
C TRP A 288 -15.02 0.23 11.52
N VAL A 289 -15.20 -1.07 11.75
CA VAL A 289 -14.35 -2.10 11.17
C VAL A 289 -15.20 -3.13 10.45
N SER A 290 -14.59 -3.85 9.50
CA SER A 290 -15.20 -5.04 8.91
C SER A 290 -14.44 -6.27 9.37
N VAL A 291 -15.12 -7.17 10.06
CA VAL A 291 -14.57 -8.42 10.60
C VAL A 291 -14.94 -9.56 9.67
N LEU A 292 -13.94 -10.28 9.19
CA LEU A 292 -14.06 -11.53 8.45
C LEU A 292 -13.70 -12.68 9.39
N LEU A 293 -14.64 -13.60 9.61
CA LEU A 293 -14.36 -14.87 10.25
C LEU A 293 -14.34 -16.00 9.22
N VAL A 294 -13.32 -16.84 9.31
CA VAL A 294 -13.13 -17.99 8.42
C VAL A 294 -13.04 -19.25 9.26
N ARG A 295 -14.08 -20.10 9.21
CA ARG A 295 -14.05 -21.46 9.77
C ARG A 295 -13.55 -22.40 8.69
N ALA A 296 -12.32 -22.88 8.80
CA ALA A 296 -11.71 -23.76 7.79
C ALA A 296 -11.31 -25.11 8.39
N GLU A 297 -11.89 -26.18 7.86
CA GLU A 297 -11.57 -27.56 8.24
C GLU A 297 -10.85 -28.27 7.08
N PRO A 298 -9.64 -28.83 7.30
CA PRO A 298 -8.94 -29.63 6.29
C PRO A 298 -9.83 -30.78 5.77
N VAL A 299 -9.74 -31.07 4.47
CA VAL A 299 -10.50 -32.18 3.86
C VAL A 299 -9.99 -33.54 4.34
N ASP A 300 -8.67 -33.66 4.48
CA ASP A 300 -8.00 -34.85 5.01
C ASP A 300 -7.78 -34.65 6.51
N ARG A 301 -8.43 -35.48 7.33
CA ARG A 301 -8.23 -35.48 8.79
C ARG A 301 -7.06 -36.40 9.11
N ASP A 302 -5.97 -35.80 9.60
CA ASP A 302 -4.89 -36.52 10.26
C ASP A 302 -5.08 -36.37 11.77
N ASP A 303 -4.91 -37.47 12.51
CA ASP A 303 -4.99 -37.47 13.97
C ASP A 303 -3.64 -37.11 14.62
N ASP A 304 -2.57 -37.03 13.82
CA ASP A 304 -1.25 -36.60 14.27
C ASP A 304 -1.22 -35.07 14.56
N PRO A 305 -0.91 -34.65 15.81
CA PRO A 305 -0.82 -33.24 16.17
C PRO A 305 0.20 -32.45 15.35
N GLU A 306 1.29 -33.07 14.88
CA GLU A 306 2.32 -32.38 14.07
C GLU A 306 1.79 -32.08 12.67
N ALA A 307 1.17 -33.07 12.00
CA ALA A 307 0.50 -32.88 10.71
C ALA A 307 -0.62 -31.82 10.78
N VAL A 308 -1.41 -31.82 11.86
CA VAL A 308 -2.44 -30.79 12.10
C VAL A 308 -1.83 -29.40 12.24
N ALA A 309 -0.70 -29.27 12.95
CA ALA A 309 0.00 -28.01 13.13
C ALA A 309 0.65 -27.49 11.84
N GLU A 310 1.19 -28.39 11.00
CA GLU A 310 1.73 -28.04 9.68
C GLU A 310 0.62 -27.54 8.74
N ARG A 311 -0.50 -28.26 8.66
CA ARG A 311 -1.64 -27.86 7.83
C ARG A 311 -2.26 -26.55 8.28
N ALA A 312 -2.31 -26.32 9.59
CA ALA A 312 -2.69 -25.05 10.19
C ALA A 312 -1.79 -23.89 9.74
N ARG A 313 -0.47 -24.12 9.63
CA ARG A 313 0.51 -23.12 9.18
C ARG A 313 0.35 -22.81 7.69
N GLU A 314 0.13 -23.82 6.86
CA GLU A 314 -0.16 -23.64 5.43
C GLU A 314 -1.45 -22.86 5.19
N LEU A 315 -2.53 -23.19 5.91
CA LEU A 315 -3.79 -22.46 5.83
C LEU A 315 -3.61 -21.01 6.29
N ARG A 316 -2.86 -20.77 7.38
CA ARG A 316 -2.53 -19.42 7.85
C ARG A 316 -1.86 -18.61 6.75
N ALA A 317 -0.82 -19.15 6.10
CA ALA A 317 -0.10 -18.46 5.04
C ALA A 317 -1.00 -18.10 3.85
N VAL A 318 -1.94 -18.99 3.51
CA VAL A 318 -2.96 -18.69 2.49
C VAL A 318 -3.88 -17.55 2.93
N LEU A 319 -4.41 -17.63 4.15
CA LEU A 319 -5.31 -16.60 4.69
C LEU A 319 -4.62 -15.25 4.80
N GLU A 320 -3.39 -15.19 5.34
CA GLU A 320 -2.60 -13.96 5.45
C GLU A 320 -2.33 -13.34 4.08
N ALA A 321 -1.92 -14.15 3.10
CA ALA A 321 -1.69 -13.68 1.74
C ALA A 321 -2.99 -13.12 1.11
N GLU A 322 -4.09 -13.87 1.18
CA GLU A 322 -5.38 -13.43 0.61
C GLU A 322 -5.91 -12.17 1.31
N VAL A 323 -5.95 -12.16 2.64
CA VAL A 323 -6.42 -11.00 3.43
C VAL A 323 -5.55 -9.77 3.17
N GLY A 324 -4.23 -9.95 3.07
CA GLY A 324 -3.26 -8.89 2.83
C GLY A 324 -3.46 -8.19 1.48
N ILE A 325 -3.76 -8.94 0.40
CA ILE A 325 -4.03 -8.35 -0.93
C ILE A 325 -5.16 -7.33 -0.89
N PHE A 326 -6.20 -7.60 -0.09
CA PHE A 326 -7.37 -6.72 0.04
C PHE A 326 -7.19 -5.66 1.13
N GLY A 327 -6.02 -5.58 1.78
CA GLY A 327 -5.69 -4.58 2.80
C GLY A 327 -6.19 -4.91 4.20
N GLY A 328 -6.59 -6.16 4.46
CA GLY A 328 -6.94 -6.62 5.80
C GLY A 328 -5.73 -7.08 6.61
N THR A 329 -5.93 -7.34 7.89
CA THR A 329 -4.92 -7.97 8.77
C THR A 329 -5.51 -9.22 9.39
N LEU A 330 -4.82 -10.36 9.27
CA LEU A 330 -5.17 -11.57 10.02
C LEU A 330 -4.72 -11.40 11.48
N HIS A 331 -5.64 -11.55 12.43
CA HIS A 331 -5.42 -11.14 13.82
C HIS A 331 -5.29 -12.33 14.76
N SER A 332 -6.37 -13.08 14.99
CA SER A 332 -6.42 -14.14 15.98
C SER A 332 -6.96 -15.44 15.41
N ARG A 333 -6.71 -16.55 16.12
CA ARG A 333 -7.25 -17.87 15.80
C ARG A 333 -7.84 -18.50 17.05
N LEU A 334 -9.04 -19.07 16.92
CA LEU A 334 -9.71 -19.87 17.93
C LEU A 334 -10.12 -21.21 17.30
N GLY A 335 -9.44 -22.30 17.64
CA GLY A 335 -9.72 -23.63 17.09
C GLY A 335 -9.49 -23.71 15.57
N THR A 336 -10.55 -23.90 14.78
CA THR A 336 -10.52 -23.89 13.30
C THR A 336 -10.98 -22.55 12.70
N THR A 337 -11.31 -21.58 13.56
CA THR A 337 -11.81 -20.27 13.16
C THR A 337 -10.69 -19.23 13.21
N TRP A 338 -10.55 -18.49 12.13
CA TRP A 338 -9.61 -17.39 12.00
C TRP A 338 -10.35 -16.06 11.90
N GLN A 339 -9.78 -15.04 12.52
CA GLN A 339 -10.30 -13.68 12.48
C GLN A 339 -9.37 -12.78 11.68
N ALA A 340 -9.93 -12.11 10.67
CA ALA A 340 -9.32 -11.02 9.95
C ALA A 340 -10.12 -9.73 10.16
N VAL A 341 -9.43 -8.60 10.22
CA VAL A 341 -10.04 -7.28 10.41
C VAL A 341 -9.58 -6.32 9.33
N PHE A 342 -10.53 -5.59 8.76
CA PHE A 342 -10.36 -4.51 7.80
C PHE A 342 -10.75 -3.19 8.47
N GLY A 343 -10.03 -2.11 8.18
CA GLY A 343 -10.24 -0.81 8.82
C GLY A 343 -9.47 -0.58 10.14
N LEU A 344 -8.60 -1.51 10.55
CA LEU A 344 -7.92 -1.45 11.85
C LEU A 344 -6.87 -0.32 11.92
N ARG A 345 -5.88 -0.35 11.02
CA ARG A 345 -4.82 0.67 10.92
C ARG A 345 -5.31 1.92 10.20
N ARG A 346 -5.98 1.73 9.06
CA ARG A 346 -6.60 2.79 8.26
C ARG A 346 -8.00 2.38 7.88
N THR A 347 -8.98 3.24 8.17
CA THR A 347 -10.35 3.06 7.69
C THR A 347 -10.41 3.32 6.18
N HIS A 348 -11.04 2.43 5.42
CA HIS A 348 -11.34 2.63 4.01
C HIS A 348 -12.85 2.70 3.77
N GLU A 349 -13.23 3.46 2.75
CA GLU A 349 -14.63 3.61 2.30
C GLU A 349 -15.29 2.26 1.93
N ASP A 350 -14.48 1.26 1.59
CA ASP A 350 -14.87 -0.03 1.02
C ASP A 350 -14.39 -1.24 1.84
N ASP A 351 -14.08 -1.08 3.13
CA ASP A 351 -13.61 -2.19 3.98
C ASP A 351 -14.56 -3.40 3.98
N ALA A 352 -15.87 -3.16 3.90
CA ALA A 352 -16.87 -4.23 3.78
C ALA A 352 -16.73 -5.01 2.46
N GLU A 353 -16.56 -4.30 1.33
CA GLU A 353 -16.35 -4.92 0.02
C GLU A 353 -15.02 -5.69 -0.01
N ARG A 354 -13.96 -5.11 0.54
CA ARG A 354 -12.63 -5.73 0.68
C ARG A 354 -12.71 -7.05 1.45
N ALA A 355 -13.39 -7.05 2.60
CA ALA A 355 -13.58 -8.25 3.40
C ALA A 355 -14.35 -9.36 2.65
N ILE A 356 -15.40 -8.99 1.90
CA ILE A 356 -16.19 -9.93 1.10
C ILE A 356 -15.37 -10.49 -0.07
N ARG A 357 -14.61 -9.65 -0.76
CA ARG A 357 -13.72 -10.08 -1.85
C ARG A 357 -12.61 -10.99 -1.35
N ALA A 358 -12.02 -10.69 -0.19
CA ALA A 358 -11.08 -11.58 0.48
C ALA A 358 -11.70 -12.94 0.78
N ALA A 359 -12.90 -12.98 1.37
CA ALA A 359 -13.63 -14.23 1.62
C ALA A 359 -13.85 -15.04 0.33
N CYS A 360 -14.30 -14.38 -0.75
CA CYS A 360 -14.51 -15.03 -2.04
C CYS A 360 -13.20 -15.53 -2.67
N SER A 361 -12.09 -14.80 -2.50
CA SER A 361 -10.76 -15.19 -2.98
C SER A 361 -10.23 -16.41 -2.23
N ILE A 362 -10.34 -16.39 -0.89
CA ILE A 362 -9.96 -17.50 -0.01
C ILE A 362 -10.78 -18.75 -0.38
N ARG A 363 -12.11 -18.63 -0.52
CA ARG A 363 -12.98 -19.72 -0.95
C ARG A 363 -12.49 -20.37 -2.24
N ARG A 364 -12.25 -19.57 -3.29
CA ARG A 364 -11.75 -20.07 -4.58
C ARG A 364 -10.44 -20.85 -4.45
N ARG A 365 -9.56 -20.41 -3.56
CA ARG A 365 -8.25 -21.02 -3.33
C ARG A 365 -8.35 -22.34 -2.55
N LEU A 366 -9.18 -22.38 -1.51
CA LEU A 366 -9.40 -23.59 -0.69
C LEU A 366 -10.20 -24.66 -1.43
N ASP A 367 -11.10 -24.27 -2.33
CA ASP A 367 -11.88 -25.19 -3.18
C ASP A 367 -11.07 -25.72 -4.39
N GLY A 368 -9.83 -25.26 -4.58
CA GLY A 368 -8.95 -25.67 -5.69
C GLY A 368 -9.31 -25.08 -7.06
N SER A 369 -10.31 -24.20 -7.13
CA SER A 369 -10.73 -23.52 -8.36
C SER A 369 -9.73 -22.47 -8.89
N ALA A 370 -8.77 -22.05 -8.06
CA ALA A 370 -7.72 -21.09 -8.40
C ALA A 370 -6.37 -21.73 -8.80
N GLY A 371 -6.27 -23.07 -8.88
CA GLY A 371 -5.07 -23.80 -9.31
C GLY A 371 -4.69 -24.99 -8.43
N PRO A 372 -3.77 -25.87 -8.87
CA PRO A 372 -3.50 -27.17 -8.24
C PRO A 372 -2.53 -27.15 -7.03
N VAL A 373 -2.01 -25.99 -6.61
CA VAL A 373 -0.96 -25.90 -5.58
C VAL A 373 -1.48 -25.14 -4.37
N GLY A 374 -2.05 -25.84 -3.39
CA GLY A 374 -2.46 -25.24 -2.12
C GLY A 374 -3.27 -26.18 -1.22
N PRO A 375 -3.38 -25.87 0.09
CA PRO A 375 -4.17 -26.64 1.03
C PRO A 375 -5.66 -26.60 0.68
N ARG A 376 -6.30 -27.77 0.64
CA ARG A 376 -7.76 -27.91 0.47
C ARG A 376 -8.45 -27.98 1.83
N ALA A 377 -9.50 -27.20 2.00
CA ALA A 377 -10.29 -27.16 3.22
C ALA A 377 -11.76 -26.82 2.92
N ARG A 378 -12.68 -27.41 3.67
CA ARG A 378 -14.08 -26.97 3.72
C ARG A 378 -14.14 -25.71 4.57
N ALA A 379 -14.50 -24.58 3.97
CA ALA A 379 -14.50 -23.30 4.65
C ALA A 379 -15.85 -22.59 4.62
N GLY A 380 -16.28 -22.02 5.74
CA GLY A 380 -17.41 -21.10 5.85
C GLY A 380 -16.93 -19.70 6.23
N PHE A 381 -17.61 -18.67 5.73
CA PHE A 381 -17.17 -17.28 5.85
C PHE A 381 -18.29 -16.38 6.35
N ALA A 382 -18.03 -15.61 7.41
CA ALA A 382 -18.93 -14.58 7.89
C ALA A 382 -18.25 -13.21 7.82
N VAL A 383 -18.96 -12.19 7.32
CA VAL A 383 -18.47 -10.80 7.25
C VAL A 383 -19.44 -9.84 7.91
N ALA A 384 -19.02 -9.21 9.00
CA ALA A 384 -19.80 -8.20 9.69
C ALA A 384 -19.06 -6.86 9.71
N THR A 385 -19.77 -5.79 9.35
CA THR A 385 -19.30 -4.41 9.47
C THR A 385 -20.06 -3.72 10.59
N GLY A 386 -19.35 -3.06 11.49
CA GLY A 386 -19.95 -2.47 12.68
C GLY A 386 -18.97 -1.67 13.50
N GLU A 387 -19.49 -1.01 14.52
CA GLU A 387 -18.67 -0.27 15.47
C GLU A 387 -17.95 -1.24 16.42
N ALA A 388 -16.66 -1.03 16.62
CA ALA A 388 -15.85 -1.77 17.57
C ALA A 388 -14.92 -0.83 18.35
N LEU A 389 -14.57 -1.25 19.56
CA LEU A 389 -13.47 -0.66 20.29
C LEU A 389 -12.18 -1.35 19.86
N VAL A 390 -11.25 -0.57 19.33
CA VAL A 390 -9.91 -1.02 18.95
C VAL A 390 -8.94 -0.61 20.04
N THR A 391 -8.18 -1.59 20.55
CA THR A 391 -7.15 -1.38 21.57
C THR A 391 -5.79 -1.71 20.96
N ALA A 392 -4.99 -0.70 20.62
CA ALA A 392 -3.66 -0.89 20.05
C ALA A 392 -2.58 -0.81 21.13
N ARG A 393 -1.71 -1.84 21.20
CA ARG A 393 -0.50 -1.86 22.03
C ARG A 393 0.73 -1.58 21.16
N ALA A 394 1.79 -1.02 21.76
CA ALA A 394 3.03 -0.63 21.08
C ALA A 394 3.74 -1.76 20.29
N ALA A 395 3.40 -3.02 20.54
CA ALA A 395 3.94 -4.22 19.88
C ALA A 395 3.15 -4.71 18.65
N GLY A 396 2.20 -3.93 18.13
CA GLY A 396 1.44 -4.29 16.91
C GLY A 396 0.24 -5.21 17.12
N ASP A 397 0.02 -5.69 18.35
CA ASP A 397 -1.23 -6.34 18.76
C ASP A 397 -2.33 -5.29 18.95
N ALA A 398 -3.38 -5.40 18.14
CA ALA A 398 -4.56 -4.56 18.20
C ALA A 398 -5.82 -5.40 18.40
N GLU A 399 -6.37 -5.39 19.61
CA GLU A 399 -7.56 -6.16 19.95
C GLU A 399 -8.83 -5.43 19.50
N VAL A 400 -9.80 -6.19 18.97
CA VAL A 400 -11.10 -5.67 18.50
C VAL A 400 -12.21 -6.30 19.31
N THR A 401 -12.97 -5.48 20.02
CA THR A 401 -14.12 -5.92 20.83
C THR A 401 -15.38 -5.15 20.46
N GLY A 402 -16.54 -5.81 20.53
CA GLY A 402 -17.85 -5.20 20.29
C GLY A 402 -18.85 -6.11 19.59
N GLU A 403 -20.10 -5.64 19.49
CA GLU A 403 -21.24 -6.36 18.93
C GLU A 403 -21.00 -6.88 17.50
N VAL A 404 -20.14 -6.21 16.72
CA VAL A 404 -19.76 -6.65 15.37
C VAL A 404 -19.08 -8.02 15.36
N VAL A 405 -18.28 -8.35 16.38
CA VAL A 405 -17.58 -9.64 16.49
C VAL A 405 -18.58 -10.72 16.87
N ASP A 406 -19.44 -10.45 17.85
CA ASP A 406 -20.47 -11.38 18.33
C ASP A 406 -21.48 -11.72 17.23
N GLY A 407 -21.96 -10.71 16.51
CA GLY A 407 -22.85 -10.90 15.37
C GLY A 407 -22.19 -11.71 14.25
N CYS A 408 -20.89 -11.52 14.00
CA CYS A 408 -20.15 -12.30 13.01
C CYS A 408 -20.01 -13.78 13.42
N LEU A 409 -19.73 -14.04 14.70
CA LEU A 409 -19.68 -15.40 15.26
C LEU A 409 -21.02 -16.11 15.14
N GLN A 410 -22.12 -15.41 15.46
CA GLN A 410 -23.47 -15.96 15.32
C GLN A 410 -23.78 -16.32 13.87
N GLN A 411 -23.41 -15.46 12.90
CA GLN A 411 -23.60 -15.75 11.48
C GLN A 411 -22.78 -16.95 11.01
N LEU A 412 -21.56 -17.16 11.55
CA LEU A 412 -20.68 -18.27 11.16
C LEU A 412 -21.19 -19.63 11.65
N ALA A 413 -21.88 -19.67 12.79
CA ALA A 413 -22.38 -20.90 13.40
C ALA A 413 -23.29 -21.69 12.43
N ASP A 414 -24.17 -20.97 11.73
CA ASP A 414 -25.25 -21.53 10.89
C ASP A 414 -24.85 -21.79 9.41
N LEU A 415 -23.56 -21.66 9.05
CA LEU A 415 -23.12 -21.74 7.64
C LEU A 415 -22.76 -23.15 7.17
N GLY A 416 -23.23 -23.48 5.96
CA GLY A 416 -22.72 -24.59 5.17
C GLY A 416 -21.33 -24.32 4.58
N PRO A 417 -20.61 -25.36 4.11
CA PRO A 417 -19.30 -25.21 3.49
C PRO A 417 -19.40 -24.43 2.16
N GLY A 418 -18.47 -23.50 1.93
CA GLY A 418 -18.40 -22.64 0.74
C GLY A 418 -19.30 -21.39 0.77
N GLU A 419 -20.11 -21.23 1.81
CA GLU A 419 -20.99 -20.07 1.96
C GLU A 419 -20.24 -18.84 2.49
N VAL A 420 -20.52 -17.68 1.89
CA VAL A 420 -20.13 -16.38 2.42
C VAL A 420 -21.40 -15.64 2.84
N ARG A 421 -21.55 -15.36 4.13
CA ARG A 421 -22.70 -14.66 4.72
C ARG A 421 -22.27 -13.31 5.24
N VAL A 422 -23.13 -12.30 5.09
CA VAL A 422 -22.82 -10.95 5.55
C VAL A 422 -23.94 -10.35 6.39
N CYS A 423 -23.61 -9.44 7.31
CA CYS A 423 -24.61 -8.68 8.05
C CYS A 423 -25.26 -7.59 7.18
N ALA A 424 -26.37 -7.00 7.65
CA ALA A 424 -27.10 -5.97 6.90
C ALA A 424 -26.23 -4.72 6.58
N ALA A 425 -25.36 -4.33 7.52
CA ALA A 425 -24.44 -3.20 7.31
C ALA A 425 -23.41 -3.48 6.21
N SER A 426 -22.77 -4.66 6.22
CA SER A 426 -21.85 -5.10 5.17
C SER A 426 -22.53 -5.10 3.79
N ARG A 427 -23.78 -5.58 3.73
CA ARG A 427 -24.60 -5.65 2.51
C ARG A 427 -24.87 -4.28 1.91
N LEU A 428 -25.20 -3.29 2.74
CA LEU A 428 -25.39 -1.92 2.25
C LEU A 428 -24.05 -1.31 1.83
N ALA A 429 -23.01 -1.46 2.64
CA ALA A 429 -21.71 -0.83 2.41
C ALA A 429 -21.04 -1.27 1.09
N SER A 430 -21.42 -2.44 0.56
CA SER A 430 -20.91 -2.97 -0.71
C SER A 430 -22.00 -3.11 -1.78
N ARG A 431 -23.09 -2.34 -1.62
CA ARG A 431 -24.20 -2.29 -2.57
C ARG A 431 -23.71 -1.79 -3.93
N GLY A 432 -24.06 -2.51 -4.99
CA GLY A 432 -23.66 -2.19 -6.35
C GLY A 432 -22.40 -2.94 -6.82
N ALA A 433 -21.57 -3.41 -5.89
CA ALA A 433 -20.41 -4.27 -6.16
C ALA A 433 -20.72 -5.76 -5.93
N VAL A 434 -21.58 -6.08 -4.96
CA VAL A 434 -21.88 -7.46 -4.58
C VAL A 434 -23.38 -7.76 -4.76
N ALA A 435 -23.68 -8.95 -5.26
CA ALA A 435 -25.05 -9.49 -5.37
C ALA A 435 -25.34 -10.43 -4.19
N TYR A 436 -26.54 -10.31 -3.61
CA TYR A 436 -26.93 -11.02 -2.40
C TYR A 436 -28.28 -11.72 -2.52
N ALA A 437 -28.42 -12.85 -1.82
CA ALA A 437 -29.71 -13.42 -1.47
C ALA A 437 -30.39 -12.61 -0.35
N PRO A 438 -31.72 -12.78 -0.14
CA PRO A 438 -32.46 -12.06 0.90
C PRO A 438 -31.88 -12.22 2.31
N ASP A 439 -31.38 -13.40 2.63
CA ASP A 439 -30.78 -13.76 3.92
C ASP A 439 -29.33 -13.27 4.10
N GLY A 440 -28.70 -12.76 3.04
CA GLY A 440 -27.36 -12.16 3.10
C GLY A 440 -26.24 -13.06 2.62
N GLN A 441 -26.56 -14.20 2.03
CA GLN A 441 -25.58 -14.99 1.29
C GLN A 441 -25.08 -14.21 0.06
N VAL A 442 -23.76 -14.21 -0.15
CA VAL A 442 -23.12 -13.63 -1.34
C VAL A 442 -23.32 -14.57 -2.52
N LEU A 443 -24.02 -14.08 -3.55
CA LEU A 443 -24.28 -14.81 -4.79
C LEU A 443 -23.16 -14.60 -5.83
N GLY A 444 -22.53 -13.42 -5.81
CA GLY A 444 -21.45 -13.08 -6.71
C GLY A 444 -20.93 -11.67 -6.45
N VAL A 445 -19.70 -11.43 -6.87
CA VAL A 445 -19.05 -10.12 -6.79
C VAL A 445 -18.76 -9.65 -8.21
N ARG A 446 -19.14 -8.41 -8.53
CA ARG A 446 -18.85 -7.79 -9.82
C ARG A 446 -17.37 -7.44 -9.93
N PRO A 447 -16.77 -7.49 -11.12
CA PRO A 447 -15.44 -6.94 -11.34
C PRO A 447 -15.38 -5.47 -10.90
N GLU A 448 -14.29 -5.05 -10.28
CA GLU A 448 -14.16 -3.68 -9.75
C GLU A 448 -14.34 -2.60 -10.83
N HIS A 449 -13.89 -2.87 -12.05
CA HIS A 449 -14.05 -1.95 -13.19
C HIS A 449 -15.51 -1.73 -13.61
N GLU A 450 -16.41 -2.66 -13.26
CA GLU A 450 -17.86 -2.62 -13.54
C GLU A 450 -18.67 -2.02 -12.39
N ASN A 451 -18.05 -1.68 -11.25
CA ASN A 451 -18.75 -1.05 -10.14
C ASN A 451 -19.42 0.25 -10.62
N ALA A 452 -20.74 0.30 -10.48
CA ALA A 452 -21.56 1.40 -10.96
C ALA A 452 -21.28 2.65 -10.12
N THR A 453 -20.47 3.57 -10.65
CA THR A 453 -20.34 4.93 -10.13
C THR A 453 -21.70 5.61 -10.16
N PHE A 454 -22.07 6.24 -9.04
CA PHE A 454 -23.31 6.98 -8.82
C PHE A 454 -24.01 7.47 -10.10
N SER A 455 -25.21 6.97 -10.34
CA SER A 455 -26.04 7.23 -11.52
C SER A 455 -27.11 8.30 -11.25
N GLY A 456 -26.74 9.36 -10.54
CA GLY A 456 -27.64 10.50 -10.32
C GLY A 456 -27.67 11.51 -11.47
N PRO A 457 -28.54 12.53 -11.38
CA PRO A 457 -28.58 13.69 -12.26
C PRO A 457 -27.22 14.41 -12.32
N PHE A 458 -26.92 15.05 -13.45
CA PHE A 458 -25.75 15.91 -13.59
C PHE A 458 -26.15 17.36 -13.34
N VAL A 459 -25.55 17.99 -12.33
CA VAL A 459 -25.82 19.38 -11.95
C VAL A 459 -24.49 20.13 -11.87
N GLY A 460 -24.47 21.36 -12.38
CA GLY A 460 -23.28 22.22 -12.40
C GLY A 460 -22.20 21.74 -13.38
N ARG A 461 -20.93 22.09 -13.06
CA ARG A 461 -19.71 21.62 -13.77
C ARG A 461 -19.58 22.05 -15.24
N THR A 462 -20.23 23.15 -15.61
CA THR A 462 -20.18 23.70 -16.97
C THR A 462 -18.77 24.17 -17.33
N ALA A 463 -18.04 24.77 -16.40
CA ALA A 463 -16.67 25.22 -16.62
C ALA A 463 -15.71 24.04 -16.88
N GLU A 464 -15.79 22.98 -16.08
CA GLU A 464 -14.94 21.79 -16.24
C GLU A 464 -15.22 21.07 -17.57
N THR A 465 -16.50 20.86 -17.90
CA THR A 465 -16.90 20.18 -19.14
C THR A 465 -16.57 21.01 -20.39
N ALA A 466 -16.73 22.33 -20.33
CA ALA A 466 -16.34 23.24 -21.41
C ALA A 466 -14.81 23.20 -21.66
N MET A 467 -14.00 23.26 -20.59
CA MET A 467 -12.54 23.18 -20.69
C MET A 467 -12.08 21.86 -21.34
N LEU A 468 -12.60 20.72 -20.89
CA LEU A 468 -12.25 19.42 -21.47
C LEU A 468 -12.63 19.33 -22.96
N THR A 469 -13.81 19.84 -23.31
CA THR A 469 -14.30 19.84 -24.70
C THR A 469 -13.44 20.73 -25.59
N GLN A 470 -12.98 21.88 -25.08
CA GLN A 470 -12.08 22.78 -25.78
C GLN A 470 -10.71 22.12 -26.04
N LEU A 471 -10.14 21.46 -25.04
CA LEU A 471 -8.84 20.77 -25.18
C LEU A 471 -8.88 19.64 -26.20
N VAL A 472 -10.00 18.91 -26.32
CA VAL A 472 -10.18 17.94 -27.43
C VAL A 472 -10.08 18.64 -28.78
N GLY A 473 -10.70 19.80 -28.94
CA GLY A 473 -10.60 20.60 -30.17
C GLY A 473 -9.17 21.08 -30.45
N GLU A 474 -8.41 21.42 -29.43
CA GLU A 474 -7.00 21.83 -29.54
C GLU A 474 -6.10 20.67 -29.96
N VAL A 475 -6.20 19.54 -29.27
CA VAL A 475 -5.44 18.31 -29.57
C VAL A 475 -5.72 17.82 -31.00
N VAL A 476 -6.98 17.88 -31.45
CA VAL A 476 -7.35 17.51 -32.83
C VAL A 476 -6.70 18.43 -33.87
N ARG A 477 -6.66 19.74 -33.61
CA ARG A 477 -6.07 20.73 -34.54
C ARG A 477 -4.55 20.69 -34.53
N ALA A 478 -3.93 20.67 -33.34
CA ALA A 478 -2.49 20.75 -33.17
C ALA A 478 -1.79 19.41 -33.41
N ARG A 479 -2.51 18.28 -33.27
CA ARG A 479 -1.95 16.92 -33.30
C ARG A 479 -0.77 16.75 -32.35
N LEU A 480 -0.88 17.34 -31.17
CA LEU A 480 0.09 17.18 -30.10
C LEU A 480 -0.60 16.55 -28.88
N PRO A 481 0.03 15.57 -28.24
CA PRO A 481 -0.47 15.02 -26.99
C PRO A 481 -0.59 16.10 -25.92
N GLN A 482 -1.71 16.10 -25.20
CA GLN A 482 -1.89 16.92 -24.00
C GLN A 482 -2.39 16.04 -22.86
N SER A 483 -2.10 16.45 -21.63
CA SER A 483 -2.60 15.80 -20.43
C SER A 483 -3.43 16.76 -19.57
N VAL A 484 -4.46 16.21 -18.92
CA VAL A 484 -5.32 16.94 -18.00
C VAL A 484 -5.43 16.15 -16.71
N MET A 485 -5.18 16.83 -15.59
CA MET A 485 -5.30 16.26 -14.27
C MET A 485 -6.49 16.87 -13.53
N LEU A 486 -7.52 16.05 -13.26
CA LEU A 486 -8.68 16.43 -12.46
C LEU A 486 -8.50 15.99 -11.00
N PHE A 487 -8.23 16.95 -10.12
CA PHE A 487 -8.19 16.73 -8.68
C PHE A 487 -9.55 16.99 -8.04
N GLY A 488 -9.82 16.33 -6.91
CA GLY A 488 -11.01 16.63 -6.12
C GLY A 488 -11.24 15.61 -5.02
N GLU A 489 -12.00 16.02 -4.01
CA GLU A 489 -12.34 15.18 -2.87
C GLU A 489 -13.14 13.92 -3.28
N PRO A 490 -13.18 12.88 -2.43
CA PRO A 490 -14.05 11.73 -2.63
C PRO A 490 -15.51 12.16 -2.77
N GLY A 491 -16.24 11.58 -3.72
CA GLY A 491 -17.66 11.87 -3.94
C GLY A 491 -17.98 13.21 -4.65
N VAL A 492 -16.99 14.09 -4.87
CA VAL A 492 -17.20 15.43 -5.45
C VAL A 492 -17.72 15.42 -6.90
N GLY A 493 -17.65 14.28 -7.59
CA GLY A 493 -18.19 14.09 -8.93
C GLY A 493 -17.18 13.95 -10.08
N LYS A 494 -15.89 13.71 -9.82
CA LYS A 494 -14.85 13.54 -10.86
C LYS A 494 -15.24 12.53 -11.95
N SER A 495 -15.56 11.30 -11.58
CA SER A 495 -16.00 10.25 -12.52
C SER A 495 -17.30 10.60 -13.25
N ARG A 496 -18.17 11.42 -12.63
CA ARG A 496 -19.38 11.91 -13.28
C ARG A 496 -19.07 12.95 -14.35
N VAL A 497 -18.13 13.87 -14.09
CA VAL A 497 -17.63 14.82 -15.11
C VAL A 497 -17.03 14.06 -16.29
N VAL A 498 -16.21 13.04 -16.04
CA VAL A 498 -15.65 12.17 -17.10
C VAL A 498 -16.75 11.50 -17.93
N ARG A 499 -17.77 10.94 -17.27
CA ARG A 499 -18.91 10.29 -17.94
C ARG A 499 -19.70 11.27 -18.81
N GLU A 500 -19.97 12.47 -18.29
CA GLU A 500 -20.68 13.50 -19.05
C GLU A 500 -19.84 13.97 -20.24
N PHE A 501 -18.55 14.23 -20.01
CA PHE A 501 -17.60 14.60 -21.05
C PHE A 501 -17.53 13.56 -22.17
N ARG A 502 -17.52 12.25 -21.85
CA ARG A 502 -17.58 11.17 -22.85
C ARG A 502 -18.80 11.30 -23.76
N THR A 503 -19.96 11.67 -23.22
CA THR A 503 -21.18 11.92 -24.00
C THR A 503 -21.03 13.16 -24.88
N LEU A 504 -20.46 14.25 -24.34
CA LEU A 504 -20.30 15.52 -25.05
C LEU A 504 -19.34 15.45 -26.24
N VAL A 505 -18.29 14.61 -26.17
CA VAL A 505 -17.32 14.44 -27.26
C VAL A 505 -17.59 13.21 -28.14
N ALA A 506 -18.72 12.54 -27.93
CA ALA A 506 -19.14 11.42 -28.77
C ALA A 506 -19.17 11.86 -30.25
N GLY A 507 -18.47 11.10 -31.09
CA GLY A 507 -18.31 11.39 -32.52
C GLY A 507 -17.15 12.34 -32.88
N ARG A 508 -16.56 13.06 -31.92
CA ARG A 508 -15.36 13.91 -32.15
C ARG A 508 -14.06 13.20 -31.80
N ALA A 509 -14.08 12.41 -30.74
CA ALA A 509 -12.95 11.58 -30.32
C ALA A 509 -13.47 10.27 -29.71
N GLN A 510 -12.66 9.21 -29.80
CA GLN A 510 -12.94 7.99 -29.07
C GLN A 510 -12.43 8.14 -27.64
N VAL A 511 -13.30 7.92 -26.65
CA VAL A 511 -12.93 7.93 -25.23
C VAL A 511 -12.83 6.50 -24.74
N VAL A 512 -11.67 6.15 -24.18
CA VAL A 512 -11.40 4.84 -23.57
C VAL A 512 -10.94 5.03 -22.13
N THR A 513 -11.27 4.10 -21.24
CA THR A 513 -11.08 4.27 -19.80
C THR A 513 -10.33 3.09 -19.17
N GLY A 514 -9.22 3.40 -18.52
CA GLY A 514 -8.53 2.55 -17.56
C GLY A 514 -8.89 2.96 -16.14
N ARG A 515 -9.18 1.99 -15.27
CA ARG A 515 -9.47 2.24 -13.86
C ARG A 515 -8.41 1.61 -13.00
N THR A 516 -7.84 2.40 -12.09
CA THR A 516 -6.88 1.90 -11.11
C THR A 516 -7.62 1.11 -10.05
N PRO A 517 -7.31 -0.19 -9.89
CA PRO A 517 -7.97 -0.99 -8.87
C PRO A 517 -7.53 -0.50 -7.49
N ARG A 518 -8.37 -0.73 -6.48
CA ARG A 518 -8.09 -0.34 -5.10
C ARG A 518 -7.27 -1.39 -4.35
N PHE A 519 -7.10 -2.58 -4.93
CA PHE A 519 -6.36 -3.74 -4.42
C PHE A 519 -6.09 -4.77 -5.55
N GLY A 520 -5.13 -5.69 -5.38
CA GLY A 520 -4.93 -6.84 -6.29
C GLY A 520 -3.51 -7.02 -6.85
N TRP A 521 -3.19 -8.24 -7.30
CA TRP A 521 -1.88 -8.69 -7.78
C TRP A 521 -1.33 -7.97 -9.02
N ASN A 522 -2.21 -7.44 -9.87
CA ASN A 522 -1.86 -6.80 -11.14
C ASN A 522 -2.29 -5.32 -11.17
N ALA A 523 -2.37 -4.69 -10.00
CA ALA A 523 -2.80 -3.30 -9.85
C ALA A 523 -2.08 -2.31 -10.81
N PRO A 524 -0.76 -2.43 -11.08
CA PRO A 524 -0.05 -1.48 -11.92
C PRO A 524 -0.51 -1.46 -13.38
N VAL A 525 -0.82 -2.63 -13.95
CA VAL A 525 -1.13 -2.80 -15.37
C VAL A 525 -2.63 -2.84 -15.68
N THR A 526 -3.48 -2.91 -14.64
CA THR A 526 -4.94 -3.00 -14.79
C THR A 526 -5.56 -1.80 -15.52
N PRO A 527 -5.15 -0.54 -15.28
CA PRO A 527 -5.62 0.59 -16.07
C PRO A 527 -5.29 0.46 -17.56
N LEU A 528 -4.07 0.02 -17.85
CA LEU A 528 -3.60 -0.19 -19.22
C LEU A 528 -4.44 -1.26 -19.92
N ALA A 529 -4.79 -2.33 -19.19
CA ALA A 529 -5.68 -3.37 -19.67
C ALA A 529 -7.08 -2.86 -20.00
N GLY A 530 -7.67 -2.01 -19.15
CA GLY A 530 -8.97 -1.39 -19.42
C GLY A 530 -8.97 -0.62 -20.75
N VAL A 531 -7.93 0.18 -20.98
CA VAL A 531 -7.73 0.93 -22.23
C VAL A 531 -7.63 0.00 -23.44
N VAL A 532 -6.78 -1.03 -23.36
CA VAL A 532 -6.58 -1.99 -24.47
C VAL A 532 -7.86 -2.77 -24.77
N LYS A 533 -8.54 -3.27 -23.72
CA LYS A 533 -9.79 -4.02 -23.86
C LYS A 533 -10.88 -3.17 -24.52
N GLU A 534 -11.04 -1.91 -24.11
CA GLU A 534 -12.03 -1.01 -24.72
C GLU A 534 -11.67 -0.63 -26.16
N CYS A 535 -10.40 -0.36 -26.46
CA CYS A 535 -9.92 -0.13 -27.84
C CYS A 535 -10.20 -1.32 -28.76
N CYS A 536 -10.08 -2.56 -28.24
CA CYS A 536 -10.25 -3.80 -29.01
C CYS A 536 -11.69 -4.34 -29.00
N GLY A 537 -12.63 -3.70 -28.27
CA GLY A 537 -14.00 -4.21 -28.10
C GLY A 537 -14.07 -5.54 -27.35
N ILE A 538 -13.16 -5.75 -26.40
CA ILE A 538 -13.14 -6.90 -25.50
C ILE A 538 -14.05 -6.60 -24.31
N SER A 539 -15.03 -7.47 -24.11
CA SER A 539 -16.03 -7.41 -23.05
C SER A 539 -15.70 -8.41 -21.94
N ALA A 540 -16.31 -8.24 -20.77
CA ALA A 540 -16.17 -9.19 -19.66
C ALA A 540 -16.73 -10.59 -19.96
N ALA A 541 -17.58 -10.73 -20.99
CA ALA A 541 -18.11 -12.01 -21.44
C ALA A 541 -17.16 -12.79 -22.36
N ASP A 542 -16.10 -12.14 -22.88
CA ASP A 542 -15.13 -12.80 -23.75
C ASP A 542 -14.15 -13.66 -22.92
N ASP A 543 -13.97 -14.91 -23.32
CA ASP A 543 -12.90 -15.75 -22.77
C ASP A 543 -11.51 -15.28 -23.23
N GLY A 544 -10.45 -15.77 -22.57
CA GLY A 544 -9.06 -15.39 -22.88
C GLY A 544 -8.71 -15.55 -24.37
N PRO A 545 -8.99 -16.71 -25.00
CA PRO A 545 -8.75 -16.90 -26.43
C PRO A 545 -9.51 -15.93 -27.33
N THR A 546 -10.77 -15.61 -27.01
CA THR A 546 -11.59 -14.66 -27.77
C THR A 546 -11.08 -13.24 -27.63
N GLY A 547 -10.71 -12.84 -26.41
CA GLY A 547 -10.04 -11.58 -26.15
C GLY A 547 -8.75 -11.46 -26.97
N LEU A 548 -7.90 -12.49 -26.97
CA LEU A 548 -6.64 -12.49 -27.71
C LEU A 548 -6.86 -12.37 -29.23
N ARG A 549 -7.86 -13.07 -29.79
CA ARG A 549 -8.22 -12.91 -31.22
C ARG A 549 -8.64 -11.48 -31.56
N LYS A 550 -9.41 -10.82 -30.69
CA LYS A 550 -9.82 -9.42 -30.86
C LYS A 550 -8.61 -8.47 -30.80
N LEU A 551 -7.70 -8.67 -29.84
CA LEU A 551 -6.44 -7.93 -29.74
C LEU A 551 -5.60 -8.08 -31.00
N THR A 552 -5.33 -9.32 -31.43
CA THR A 552 -4.53 -9.60 -32.63
C THR A 552 -5.12 -8.93 -33.86
N ARG A 553 -6.45 -9.01 -34.06
CA ARG A 553 -7.13 -8.31 -35.16
C ARG A 553 -6.95 -6.79 -35.09
N ALA A 554 -7.12 -6.19 -33.91
CA ALA A 554 -6.96 -4.75 -33.72
C ALA A 554 -5.52 -4.32 -34.02
N VAL A 555 -4.52 -5.03 -33.49
CA VAL A 555 -3.10 -4.73 -33.69
C VAL A 555 -2.68 -4.87 -35.15
N HIS A 556 -3.13 -5.91 -35.87
CA HIS A 556 -2.84 -6.04 -37.31
C HIS A 556 -3.51 -4.95 -38.16
N GLY A 557 -4.66 -4.40 -37.72
CA GLY A 557 -5.25 -3.22 -38.36
C GLY A 557 -4.50 -1.93 -38.05
N LEU A 558 -3.62 -1.94 -37.04
CA LEU A 558 -2.88 -0.78 -36.55
C LEU A 558 -1.42 -0.71 -37.00
N ALA A 559 -0.72 -1.83 -37.02
CA ALA A 559 0.70 -1.89 -37.36
C ALA A 559 0.96 -1.67 -38.85
N ASP A 560 2.09 -1.03 -39.18
CA ASP A 560 2.54 -0.85 -40.57
C ASP A 560 3.15 -2.14 -41.15
N ASP A 561 3.69 -3.01 -40.29
CA ASP A 561 4.35 -4.26 -40.68
C ASP A 561 4.07 -5.42 -39.70
N ALA A 562 4.32 -6.65 -40.16
CA ALA A 562 4.03 -7.86 -39.41
C ALA A 562 4.90 -8.04 -38.15
N ARG A 563 6.17 -7.61 -38.16
CA ARG A 563 7.06 -7.76 -37.00
C ARG A 563 6.62 -6.84 -35.86
N THR A 564 6.26 -5.60 -36.19
CA THR A 564 5.71 -4.66 -35.20
C THR A 564 4.39 -5.16 -34.63
N ALA A 565 3.52 -5.75 -35.48
CA ALA A 565 2.28 -6.36 -35.03
C ALA A 565 2.51 -7.51 -34.05
N GLU A 566 3.41 -8.45 -34.37
CA GLU A 566 3.76 -9.58 -33.51
C GLU A 566 4.34 -9.13 -32.17
N TRP A 567 5.27 -8.17 -32.18
CA TRP A 567 5.84 -7.59 -30.97
C TRP A 567 4.78 -6.93 -30.08
N MET A 568 3.89 -6.11 -30.66
CA MET A 568 2.78 -5.50 -29.92
C MET A 568 1.82 -6.53 -29.35
N VAL A 569 1.42 -7.55 -30.13
CA VAL A 569 0.55 -8.63 -29.62
C VAL A 569 1.22 -9.36 -28.46
N SER A 570 2.50 -9.68 -28.58
CA SER A 570 3.26 -10.35 -27.50
C SER A 570 3.32 -9.51 -26.23
N GLY A 571 3.61 -8.21 -26.35
CA GLY A 571 3.69 -7.30 -25.20
C GLY A 571 2.34 -6.96 -24.56
N LEU A 572 1.24 -6.96 -25.34
CA LEU A 572 -0.11 -6.64 -24.84
C LEU A 572 -0.89 -7.87 -24.39
N ARG A 573 -0.46 -9.08 -24.77
CA ARG A 573 -1.11 -10.33 -24.40
C ARG A 573 -1.39 -10.45 -22.89
N PRO A 574 -0.44 -10.13 -21.99
CA PRO A 574 -0.70 -10.16 -20.55
C PRO A 574 -1.92 -9.34 -20.17
N LEU A 575 -2.11 -8.15 -20.75
CA LEU A 575 -3.22 -7.24 -20.43
C LEU A 575 -4.60 -7.81 -20.76
N VAL A 576 -4.69 -8.65 -21.79
CA VAL A 576 -5.95 -9.30 -22.18
C VAL A 576 -6.20 -10.55 -21.36
N GLU A 577 -5.14 -11.29 -21.04
CA GLU A 577 -5.17 -12.49 -20.19
C GLU A 577 -5.24 -12.19 -18.69
N LEU A 578 -5.26 -10.90 -18.29
CA LEU A 578 -5.70 -10.42 -16.98
C LEU A 578 -7.20 -10.74 -16.78
N CYS A 579 -7.48 -12.02 -16.58
CA CYS A 579 -8.60 -12.50 -15.77
C CYS A 579 -8.07 -12.62 -14.33
N GLU A 580 -8.93 -12.42 -13.32
CA GLU A 580 -8.54 -12.48 -11.89
C GLU A 580 -7.78 -13.76 -11.45
N SER A 581 -7.73 -14.78 -12.31
CA SER A 581 -7.05 -16.06 -12.10
C SER A 581 -5.54 -16.06 -12.40
N THR A 582 -4.99 -15.09 -13.15
CA THR A 582 -3.61 -15.16 -13.64
C THR A 582 -2.65 -14.39 -12.71
N ARG A 583 -1.87 -15.12 -11.91
CA ARG A 583 -0.91 -14.59 -10.91
C ARG A 583 0.54 -14.51 -11.41
N ALA A 584 0.78 -14.66 -12.71
CA ALA A 584 2.13 -14.59 -13.26
C ALA A 584 2.68 -13.15 -13.15
N PRO A 585 3.94 -12.96 -12.71
CA PRO A 585 4.57 -11.64 -12.72
C PRO A 585 4.57 -11.08 -14.15
N VAL A 586 4.18 -9.82 -14.27
CA VAL A 586 4.11 -9.10 -15.55
C VAL A 586 5.33 -8.19 -15.66
N GLU A 587 6.09 -8.32 -16.75
CA GLU A 587 7.19 -7.41 -17.10
C GLU A 587 6.62 -6.03 -17.47
N VAL A 588 6.49 -5.15 -16.47
CA VAL A 588 5.79 -3.85 -16.58
C VAL A 588 6.39 -2.97 -17.67
N GLU A 589 7.71 -2.96 -17.83
CA GLU A 589 8.40 -2.15 -18.85
C GLU A 589 8.07 -2.60 -20.28
N GLN A 590 8.07 -3.91 -20.52
CA GLN A 590 7.73 -4.48 -21.83
C GLN A 590 6.26 -4.18 -22.19
N VAL A 591 5.36 -4.35 -21.21
CA VAL A 591 3.94 -4.02 -21.38
C VAL A 591 3.74 -2.53 -21.64
N ALA A 592 4.43 -1.66 -20.90
CA ALA A 592 4.35 -0.22 -21.08
C ALA A 592 4.83 0.23 -22.46
N ALA A 593 5.94 -0.33 -22.96
CA ALA A 593 6.45 -0.03 -24.29
C ALA A 593 5.45 -0.43 -25.40
N ALA A 594 4.91 -1.64 -25.34
CA ALA A 594 3.90 -2.11 -26.29
C ALA A 594 2.61 -1.28 -26.20
N TRP A 595 2.21 -0.89 -24.99
CA TRP A 595 1.05 -0.06 -24.74
C TRP A 595 1.18 1.36 -25.31
N ILE A 596 2.32 2.03 -25.07
CA ILE A 596 2.62 3.35 -25.64
C ILE A 596 2.52 3.28 -27.16
N ARG A 597 3.17 2.30 -27.79
CA ARG A 597 3.12 2.14 -29.25
C ARG A 597 1.70 1.90 -29.76
N PHE A 598 0.92 1.08 -29.05
CA PHE A 598 -0.46 0.79 -29.42
C PHE A 598 -1.37 2.03 -29.36
N ILE A 599 -1.31 2.81 -28.28
CA ILE A 599 -2.13 4.03 -28.17
C ILE A 599 -1.70 5.11 -29.18
N GLU A 600 -0.40 5.18 -29.51
CA GLU A 600 0.12 6.09 -30.52
C GLU A 600 -0.43 5.75 -31.92
N GLU A 601 -0.34 4.48 -32.32
CA GLU A 601 -0.85 4.00 -33.63
C GLU A 601 -2.37 4.12 -33.74
N PHE A 602 -3.07 3.97 -32.61
CA PHE A 602 -4.50 4.18 -32.54
C PHE A 602 -4.87 5.66 -32.71
N ALA A 603 -4.20 6.54 -31.95
CA ALA A 603 -4.41 7.99 -32.00
C ALA A 603 -4.04 8.59 -33.37
N ARG A 604 -3.07 8.00 -34.08
CA ARG A 604 -2.69 8.44 -35.43
C ARG A 604 -3.86 8.36 -36.43
N ARG A 605 -4.71 7.33 -36.30
CA ARG A 605 -5.86 7.07 -37.18
C ARG A 605 -7.10 7.87 -36.84
N ARG A 606 -7.34 8.12 -35.55
CA ARG A 606 -8.49 8.88 -35.07
C ARG A 606 -8.19 9.55 -33.73
N PRO A 607 -8.79 10.72 -33.44
CA PRO A 607 -8.62 11.37 -32.14
C PRO A 607 -8.98 10.45 -30.98
N LEU A 608 -8.08 10.35 -30.00
CA LEU A 608 -8.20 9.45 -28.87
C LEU A 608 -8.16 10.26 -27.57
N VAL A 609 -9.03 9.89 -26.64
CA VAL A 609 -8.96 10.32 -25.24
C VAL A 609 -8.74 9.09 -24.38
N VAL A 610 -7.61 9.04 -23.69
CA VAL A 610 -7.32 7.99 -22.71
C VAL A 610 -7.64 8.54 -21.33
N VAL A 611 -8.62 7.95 -20.67
CA VAL A 611 -8.99 8.29 -19.29
C VAL A 611 -8.35 7.31 -18.33
N ILE A 612 -7.65 7.80 -17.30
CA ILE A 612 -7.14 6.99 -16.20
C ILE A 612 -7.78 7.47 -14.90
N GLU A 613 -8.70 6.68 -14.35
CA GLU A 613 -9.39 7.04 -13.11
C GLU A 613 -8.62 6.59 -11.86
N ASP A 614 -8.73 7.41 -10.81
CA ASP A 614 -8.31 7.11 -9.43
C ASP A 614 -6.79 6.87 -9.24
N LEU A 615 -5.94 7.69 -9.88
CA LEU A 615 -4.47 7.56 -9.79
C LEU A 615 -3.88 7.63 -8.38
N GLN A 616 -4.63 8.09 -7.36
CA GLN A 616 -4.16 8.01 -5.98
C GLN A 616 -3.87 6.59 -5.49
N THR A 617 -4.49 5.56 -6.11
CA THR A 617 -4.23 4.15 -5.77
C THR A 617 -3.15 3.51 -6.64
N ALA A 618 -2.64 4.25 -7.64
CA ALA A 618 -1.60 3.76 -8.54
C ALA A 618 -0.27 3.55 -7.79
N ASP A 619 0.54 2.63 -8.29
CA ASP A 619 1.91 2.43 -7.84
C ASP A 619 2.87 3.43 -8.51
N ALA A 620 4.14 3.40 -8.13
CA ALA A 620 5.14 4.31 -8.69
C ALA A 620 5.32 4.13 -10.21
N ALA A 621 5.35 2.89 -10.69
CA ALA A 621 5.60 2.58 -12.10
C ALA A 621 4.50 3.12 -13.03
N LEU A 622 3.23 2.96 -12.67
CA LEU A 622 2.13 3.55 -13.45
C LEU A 622 2.14 5.07 -13.40
N LEU A 623 2.46 5.67 -12.24
CA LEU A 623 2.57 7.12 -12.13
C LEU A 623 3.69 7.68 -13.01
N ASP A 624 4.88 7.06 -13.00
CA ASP A 624 6.01 7.45 -13.85
C ASP A 624 5.68 7.31 -15.34
N LEU A 625 4.95 6.26 -15.70
CA LEU A 625 4.45 6.06 -17.06
C LEU A 625 3.55 7.23 -17.47
N VAL A 626 2.53 7.57 -16.68
CA VAL A 626 1.55 8.62 -16.99
C VAL A 626 2.20 10.01 -17.05
N GLU A 627 3.10 10.34 -16.12
CA GLU A 627 3.80 11.62 -16.09
C GLU A 627 4.79 11.80 -17.25
N GLY A 628 5.26 10.70 -17.85
CA GLY A 628 6.16 10.71 -19.00
C GLY A 628 5.51 10.55 -20.37
N LEU A 629 4.18 10.42 -20.47
CA LEU A 629 3.52 10.09 -21.75
C LEU A 629 3.71 11.16 -22.83
N ASP A 630 3.63 12.44 -22.46
CA ASP A 630 3.77 13.57 -23.39
C ASP A 630 5.15 13.59 -24.08
N ARG A 631 6.22 13.22 -23.36
CA ARG A 631 7.59 13.13 -23.89
C ARG A 631 7.87 11.86 -24.69
N ARG A 632 7.09 10.80 -24.46
CA ARG A 632 7.29 9.48 -25.08
C ARG A 632 6.48 9.29 -26.36
N LEU A 633 5.47 10.11 -26.58
CA LEU A 633 4.56 10.02 -27.72
C LEU A 633 4.93 11.00 -28.85
N GLY A 634 4.78 10.55 -30.09
CA GLY A 634 4.90 11.41 -31.27
C GLY A 634 3.71 12.39 -31.44
N PRO A 635 3.69 13.17 -32.54
CA PRO A 635 2.63 14.13 -32.83
C PRO A 635 1.32 13.43 -33.24
N VAL A 636 0.50 13.08 -32.25
CA VAL A 636 -0.81 12.45 -32.42
C VAL A 636 -1.92 13.24 -31.70
N PRO A 637 -3.18 13.20 -32.19
CA PRO A 637 -4.32 13.81 -31.52
C PRO A 637 -4.77 12.97 -30.31
N LEU A 638 -3.96 12.99 -29.23
CA LEU A 638 -4.23 12.29 -27.97
C LEU A 638 -4.45 13.27 -26.81
N LEU A 639 -5.55 13.08 -26.07
CA LEU A 639 -5.75 13.70 -24.76
C LEU A 639 -5.67 12.63 -23.66
N VAL A 640 -4.77 12.79 -22.69
CA VAL A 640 -4.71 11.94 -21.51
C VAL A 640 -5.43 12.63 -20.36
N LEU A 641 -6.58 12.10 -19.92
CA LEU A 641 -7.37 12.64 -18.82
C LEU A 641 -7.20 11.75 -17.59
N ALA A 642 -6.51 12.24 -16.57
CA ALA A 642 -6.33 11.54 -15.32
C ALA A 642 -7.20 12.14 -14.22
N THR A 643 -7.76 11.30 -13.35
CA THR A 643 -8.43 11.76 -12.11
C THR A 643 -7.65 11.29 -10.89
N ALA A 644 -7.54 12.15 -9.87
CA ALA A 644 -7.06 11.72 -8.56
C ALA A 644 -7.66 12.52 -7.42
N ARG A 645 -7.39 12.05 -6.21
CA ARG A 645 -7.63 12.78 -4.98
C ARG A 645 -6.38 13.59 -4.57
N PRO A 646 -6.51 14.65 -3.75
CA PRO A 646 -5.39 15.50 -3.33
C PRO A 646 -4.23 14.75 -2.64
N GLU A 647 -4.49 13.56 -2.08
CA GLU A 647 -3.50 12.63 -1.51
C GLU A 647 -2.33 12.36 -2.47
N LEU A 648 -2.58 12.30 -3.78
CA LEU A 648 -1.56 12.00 -4.76
C LEU A 648 -0.44 13.05 -4.76
N VAL A 649 -0.80 14.35 -4.66
CA VAL A 649 0.17 15.44 -4.59
C VAL A 649 0.97 15.39 -3.30
N ARG A 650 0.38 14.90 -2.19
CA ARG A 650 1.13 14.67 -0.94
C ARG A 650 2.17 13.57 -1.11
N ARG A 651 1.81 12.48 -1.80
CA ARG A 651 2.73 11.36 -2.10
C ARG A 651 3.78 11.75 -3.15
N ARG A 652 3.46 12.66 -4.07
CA ARG A 652 4.37 13.14 -5.13
C ARG A 652 4.28 14.67 -5.29
N PRO A 653 5.07 15.44 -4.50
CA PRO A 653 4.99 16.92 -4.46
C PRO A 653 5.32 17.69 -5.76
N GLY A 654 5.68 17.02 -6.86
CA GLY A 654 5.90 17.62 -8.18
C GLY A 654 4.85 17.25 -9.24
N TRP A 655 3.85 16.43 -8.89
CA TRP A 655 2.92 15.84 -9.85
C TRP A 655 2.17 16.89 -10.67
N GLY A 656 2.35 16.86 -11.99
CA GLY A 656 1.72 17.78 -12.93
C GLY A 656 2.35 19.17 -12.99
N GLY A 657 3.47 19.41 -12.31
CA GLY A 657 4.18 20.70 -12.26
C GLY A 657 5.40 20.82 -13.19
N GLY A 658 5.70 19.78 -13.98
CA GLY A 658 6.96 19.69 -14.74
C GLY A 658 6.86 19.93 -16.25
N THR A 659 5.67 20.01 -16.85
CA THR A 659 5.52 20.11 -18.32
C THR A 659 4.46 21.14 -18.73
N THR A 660 4.72 21.85 -19.84
CA THR A 660 3.79 22.85 -20.41
C THR A 660 2.57 22.21 -21.09
N ALA A 661 2.62 20.89 -21.32
CA ALA A 661 1.54 20.11 -21.94
C ALA A 661 0.52 19.55 -20.93
N THR A 662 0.71 19.82 -19.63
CA THR A 662 -0.16 19.34 -18.55
C THR A 662 -1.04 20.46 -17.99
N THR A 663 -2.36 20.28 -18.05
CA THR A 663 -3.33 21.18 -17.40
C THR A 663 -3.86 20.57 -16.11
N VAL A 664 -3.68 21.26 -14.98
CA VAL A 664 -4.21 20.81 -13.67
C VAL A 664 -5.48 21.58 -13.32
N ARG A 665 -6.56 20.87 -12.98
CA ARG A 665 -7.84 21.46 -12.57
C ARG A 665 -8.40 20.78 -11.33
N THR A 666 -8.79 21.59 -10.35
CA THR A 666 -9.45 21.11 -9.13
C THR A 666 -10.97 21.24 -9.25
N VAL A 667 -11.67 20.13 -9.04
CA VAL A 667 -13.13 20.04 -8.92
C VAL A 667 -13.52 20.32 -7.47
N GLY A 668 -14.06 21.51 -7.22
CA GLY A 668 -14.52 21.95 -5.89
C GLY A 668 -15.91 21.42 -5.50
N PRO A 669 -16.41 21.73 -4.31
CA PRO A 669 -17.81 21.45 -3.94
C PRO A 669 -18.80 22.14 -4.88
N LEU A 670 -20.02 21.59 -4.98
CA LEU A 670 -21.16 22.28 -5.61
C LEU A 670 -21.63 23.44 -4.72
N SER A 671 -22.22 24.46 -5.34
CA SER A 671 -22.86 25.56 -4.62
C SER A 671 -24.12 25.09 -3.88
N ASP A 672 -24.59 25.88 -2.91
CA ASP A 672 -25.82 25.58 -2.18
C ASP A 672 -27.04 25.44 -3.11
N ASP A 673 -27.11 26.26 -4.16
CA ASP A 673 -28.20 26.21 -5.15
C ASP A 673 -28.12 24.94 -6.01
N GLU A 674 -26.92 24.57 -6.45
CA GLU A 674 -26.67 23.32 -7.17
C GLU A 674 -26.99 22.09 -6.30
N ILE A 675 -26.73 22.15 -4.98
CA ILE A 675 -27.12 21.09 -4.05
C ILE A 675 -28.63 20.99 -3.89
N ARG A 676 -29.34 22.13 -3.74
CA ARG A 676 -30.81 22.14 -3.65
C ARG A 676 -31.42 21.53 -4.91
N GLU A 677 -30.91 21.90 -6.09
CA GLU A 677 -31.33 21.33 -7.37
C GLU A 677 -31.07 19.81 -7.43
N LEU A 678 -29.85 19.38 -7.11
CA LEU A 678 -29.47 17.97 -7.13
C LEU A 678 -30.34 17.12 -6.19
N VAL A 679 -30.58 17.59 -4.97
CA VAL A 679 -31.46 16.94 -3.99
C VAL A 679 -32.88 16.80 -4.56
N GLY A 680 -33.42 17.87 -5.16
CA GLY A 680 -34.75 17.85 -5.77
C GLY A 680 -34.87 16.85 -6.93
N LEU A 681 -33.85 16.78 -7.79
CA LEU A 681 -33.83 15.83 -8.91
C LEU A 681 -33.69 14.37 -8.45
N LEU A 682 -32.84 14.11 -7.45
CA LEU A 682 -32.70 12.77 -6.87
C LEU A 682 -33.98 12.32 -6.18
N ASP A 683 -34.59 13.21 -5.42
CA ASP A 683 -35.86 12.98 -4.76
C ASP A 683 -36.96 12.58 -5.74
N ARG A 684 -37.06 13.35 -6.83
CA ARG A 684 -38.02 13.09 -7.91
C ARG A 684 -37.81 11.71 -8.54
N ARG A 685 -36.58 11.38 -8.89
CA ARG A 685 -36.24 10.10 -9.51
C ARG A 685 -36.64 8.92 -8.61
N LEU A 686 -36.30 8.98 -7.32
CA LEU A 686 -36.64 7.89 -6.39
C LEU A 686 -38.15 7.73 -6.20
N ARG A 687 -38.91 8.83 -6.23
CA ARG A 687 -40.39 8.78 -6.21
C ARG A 687 -40.96 8.09 -7.44
N GLU A 688 -40.44 8.41 -8.63
CA GLU A 688 -40.86 7.82 -9.90
C GLU A 688 -40.51 6.31 -9.95
N GLU A 689 -39.33 5.90 -9.46
CA GLU A 689 -38.93 4.50 -9.38
C GLU A 689 -39.76 3.69 -8.36
N ALA A 690 -40.16 4.31 -7.25
CA ALA A 690 -40.94 3.64 -6.19
C ALA A 690 -42.42 3.41 -6.54
N ALA A 691 -42.98 4.20 -7.47
CA ALA A 691 -44.38 4.12 -7.86
C ALA A 691 -44.54 4.35 -9.38
N PRO A 692 -44.27 3.33 -10.23
CA PRO A 692 -44.57 3.42 -11.65
C PRO A 692 -46.10 3.52 -11.84
N GLY A 693 -46.61 4.75 -11.95
CA GLY A 693 -48.03 5.07 -12.21
C GLY A 693 -48.85 5.66 -11.05
N GLY A 694 -48.26 6.11 -9.93
CA GLY A 694 -49.01 6.67 -8.78
C GLY A 694 -48.37 7.92 -8.15
N THR A 695 -49.10 8.59 -7.25
CA THR A 695 -48.60 9.72 -6.46
C THR A 695 -47.56 9.26 -5.45
N GLY A 696 -46.30 9.12 -5.89
CA GLY A 696 -45.15 8.97 -5.00
C GLY A 696 -45.19 10.05 -3.91
N GLY A 697 -44.91 9.67 -2.65
CA GLY A 697 -45.15 10.50 -1.48
C GLY A 697 -44.56 11.92 -1.54
N SER A 698 -44.94 12.79 -0.59
CA SER A 698 -44.60 14.23 -0.62
C SER A 698 -43.12 14.52 -0.95
N PRO A 699 -42.80 15.56 -1.73
CA PRO A 699 -41.44 15.97 -2.05
C PRO A 699 -40.61 16.19 -0.77
N LEU A 700 -39.33 15.82 -0.82
CA LEU A 700 -38.41 16.17 0.27
C LEU A 700 -38.19 17.69 0.28
N VAL A 701 -38.30 18.30 1.46
CA VAL A 701 -37.95 19.71 1.65
C VAL A 701 -36.47 19.82 1.95
N CYS A 702 -35.70 20.39 1.02
CA CYS A 702 -34.28 20.66 1.21
C CYS A 702 -34.08 21.94 2.03
N GLY A 703 -34.09 21.82 3.37
CA GLY A 703 -33.81 22.93 4.28
C GLY A 703 -32.31 23.23 4.41
N ALA A 704 -31.98 24.40 4.99
CA ALA A 704 -30.59 24.84 5.22
C ALA A 704 -29.75 23.80 5.98
N GLN A 705 -30.34 23.12 6.97
CA GLN A 705 -29.66 22.06 7.72
C GLN A 705 -29.18 20.89 6.86
N LEU A 706 -29.91 20.53 5.79
CA LEU A 706 -29.49 19.46 4.89
C LEU A 706 -28.36 19.94 3.97
N VAL A 707 -28.46 21.17 3.45
CA VAL A 707 -27.42 21.79 2.62
C VAL A 707 -26.10 21.86 3.40
N ASP A 708 -26.14 22.34 4.65
CA ASP A 708 -24.98 22.42 5.54
C ASP A 708 -24.35 21.05 5.80
N ARG A 709 -25.17 20.01 6.03
CA ARG A 709 -24.68 18.64 6.26
C ARG A 709 -24.05 18.02 5.02
N VAL A 710 -24.54 18.38 3.84
CA VAL A 710 -24.02 17.89 2.56
C VAL A 710 -22.71 18.58 2.18
N GLY A 711 -22.55 19.86 2.54
CA GLY A 711 -21.31 20.60 2.35
C GLY A 711 -20.84 20.64 0.89
N GLY A 712 -21.78 20.72 -0.06
CA GLY A 712 -21.47 20.75 -1.49
C GLY A 712 -21.00 19.42 -2.10
N ASN A 713 -21.06 18.30 -1.37
CA ASN A 713 -20.65 16.98 -1.89
C ASN A 713 -21.84 16.20 -2.50
N PRO A 714 -21.87 15.95 -3.83
CA PRO A 714 -22.96 15.22 -4.49
C PRO A 714 -23.21 13.82 -3.91
N LEU A 715 -22.16 13.10 -3.50
CA LEU A 715 -22.32 11.79 -2.88
C LEU A 715 -23.05 11.90 -1.55
N PHE A 716 -22.73 12.91 -0.73
CA PHE A 716 -23.41 13.11 0.55
C PHE A 716 -24.88 13.46 0.34
N ALA A 717 -25.19 14.33 -0.63
CA ALA A 717 -26.57 14.64 -1.01
C ALA A 717 -27.38 13.36 -1.30
N SER A 718 -26.76 12.45 -2.04
CA SER A 718 -27.36 11.18 -2.46
C SER A 718 -27.65 10.26 -1.28
N GLU A 719 -26.66 10.08 -0.40
CA GLU A 719 -26.79 9.27 0.81
C GLU A 719 -27.83 9.83 1.76
N TYR A 720 -27.90 11.15 1.93
CA TYR A 720 -28.92 11.80 2.74
C TYR A 720 -30.32 11.68 2.14
N VAL A 721 -30.48 11.84 0.82
CA VAL A 721 -31.78 11.66 0.15
C VAL A 721 -32.28 10.22 0.30
N LEU A 722 -31.40 9.23 0.10
CA LEU A 722 -31.73 7.82 0.31
C LEU A 722 -32.14 7.55 1.76
N MET A 723 -31.39 8.07 2.73
CA MET A 723 -31.69 7.94 4.15
C MET A 723 -33.06 8.53 4.49
N LEU A 724 -33.32 9.78 4.11
CA LEU A 724 -34.58 10.47 4.41
C LEU A 724 -35.78 9.80 3.74
N ARG A 725 -35.62 9.27 2.51
CA ARG A 725 -36.68 8.51 1.85
C ARG A 725 -36.94 7.16 2.49
N SER A 726 -35.91 6.50 3.03
CA SER A 726 -36.09 5.25 3.77
C SER A 726 -36.92 5.45 5.05
N ASP A 727 -36.79 6.62 5.71
CA ASP A 727 -37.54 6.95 6.93
C ASP A 727 -39.02 7.27 6.67
N ILE A 728 -39.38 7.82 5.50
CA ILE A 728 -40.75 8.24 5.15
C ILE A 728 -41.67 7.05 4.80
N GLY A 729 -41.11 5.84 4.71
CA GLY A 729 -41.85 4.61 4.38
C GLY A 729 -41.94 4.38 2.88
N GLY A 730 -41.33 3.29 2.41
CA GLY A 730 -41.35 2.85 1.02
C GLY A 730 -40.51 1.59 0.81
N ARG A 731 -40.53 0.99 -0.40
CA ARG A 731 -39.65 -0.13 -0.80
C ARG A 731 -38.16 0.26 -0.92
N ALA A 732 -37.78 1.44 -0.41
CA ALA A 732 -36.40 1.88 -0.42
C ALA A 732 -35.55 1.01 0.53
N PRO A 733 -34.30 0.68 0.17
CA PRO A 733 -33.42 -0.07 1.05
C PRO A 733 -33.20 0.70 2.35
N VAL A 734 -33.28 0.00 3.49
CA VAL A 734 -32.92 0.56 4.79
C VAL A 734 -31.45 0.98 4.74
N ILE A 735 -31.18 2.27 4.88
CA ILE A 735 -29.83 2.81 4.90
C ILE A 735 -29.30 2.76 6.33
N PRO A 736 -28.21 2.02 6.63
CA PRO A 736 -27.49 2.16 7.89
C PRO A 736 -27.15 3.62 8.20
N THR A 737 -27.65 4.06 9.35
CA THR A 737 -27.42 5.39 9.88
C THR A 737 -26.74 5.32 11.22
N LEU A 738 -25.90 6.30 11.50
CA LEU A 738 -25.13 6.39 12.72
C LEU A 738 -25.63 7.57 13.52
N THR A 739 -25.93 7.32 14.79
CA THR A 739 -26.34 8.37 15.73
C THR A 739 -25.15 8.76 16.58
N ILE A 740 -24.36 9.70 16.06
CA ILE A 740 -23.14 10.18 16.68
C ILE A 740 -23.42 11.35 17.64
N PRO A 741 -22.56 11.60 18.64
CA PRO A 741 -22.69 12.79 19.48
C PRO A 741 -22.56 14.07 18.67
N SER A 742 -23.39 15.07 18.96
CA SER A 742 -23.14 16.44 18.52
C SER A 742 -21.90 16.99 19.22
N ALA A 743 -21.12 17.80 18.50
CA ALA A 743 -19.94 18.43 19.05
C ALA A 743 -20.31 19.56 20.01
N ASP A 744 -21.46 20.21 19.78
CA ASP A 744 -22.02 21.26 20.63
C ASP A 744 -22.46 20.74 22.00
N GLY A 745 -22.71 19.43 22.11
CA GLY A 745 -23.26 18.81 23.32
C GLY A 745 -24.75 19.08 23.50
N GLY A 746 -25.43 18.18 24.20
CA GLY A 746 -26.73 18.43 24.82
C GLY A 746 -26.58 18.37 26.34
N GLU A 747 -27.50 18.98 27.09
CA GLU A 747 -27.51 18.85 28.54
C GLU A 747 -27.63 17.38 28.96
N PRO A 748 -26.95 16.94 30.03
CA PRO A 748 -27.10 15.58 30.52
C PRO A 748 -28.54 15.34 31.01
N GLY A 749 -29.36 14.67 30.22
CA GLY A 749 -30.72 14.27 30.64
C GLY A 749 -31.82 14.49 29.62
N GLU A 750 -31.61 15.31 28.57
CA GLU A 750 -32.60 15.50 27.51
C GLU A 750 -32.43 14.46 26.38
N PRO A 751 -33.45 13.65 26.06
CA PRO A 751 -33.40 12.76 24.91
C PRO A 751 -33.38 13.57 23.61
N GLY A 752 -32.28 13.52 22.87
CA GLY A 752 -32.21 14.00 21.48
C GLY A 752 -31.46 15.32 21.24
N THR A 753 -31.22 16.17 22.25
CA THR A 753 -30.63 17.51 22.07
C THR A 753 -29.10 17.54 21.91
N GLY A 754 -28.47 16.38 21.69
CA GLY A 754 -27.01 16.28 21.58
C GLY A 754 -26.51 15.15 20.68
N ARG A 755 -27.32 14.64 19.75
CA ARG A 755 -26.93 13.58 18.80
C ARG A 755 -27.38 13.93 17.39
N ILE A 756 -26.57 13.55 16.40
CA ILE A 756 -26.83 13.78 14.99
C ILE A 756 -26.86 12.43 14.29
N ARG A 757 -27.88 12.25 13.44
CA ARG A 757 -28.01 11.08 12.57
C ARG A 757 -27.35 11.37 11.23
N ILE A 758 -26.42 10.52 10.84
CA ILE A 758 -25.68 10.63 9.57
C ILE A 758 -25.70 9.28 8.82
N PRO A 759 -25.71 9.29 7.47
CA PRO A 759 -25.52 8.05 6.71
C PRO A 759 -24.14 7.43 6.98
N HIS A 760 -24.08 6.11 7.07
CA HIS A 760 -22.83 5.40 7.33
C HIS A 760 -21.76 5.73 6.27
N ALA A 761 -22.10 5.75 4.98
CA ALA A 761 -21.14 6.03 3.91
C ALA A 761 -20.47 7.41 4.09
N VAL A 762 -21.23 8.43 4.52
CA VAL A 762 -20.72 9.77 4.83
C VAL A 762 -19.75 9.72 6.00
N HIS A 763 -20.11 9.02 7.09
CA HIS A 763 -19.21 8.84 8.23
C HIS A 763 -17.90 8.14 7.82
N THR A 764 -17.97 7.06 7.04
CA THR A 764 -16.78 6.30 6.63
C THR A 764 -15.83 7.14 5.79
N ILE A 765 -16.35 7.96 4.86
CA ILE A 765 -15.52 8.88 4.06
C ILE A 765 -14.79 9.89 4.97
N LEU A 766 -15.50 10.48 5.93
CA LEU A 766 -14.91 11.44 6.86
C LEU A 766 -13.92 10.78 7.84
N ALA A 767 -14.24 9.60 8.37
CA ALA A 767 -13.39 8.84 9.28
C ALA A 767 -12.12 8.34 8.59
N ALA A 768 -12.22 7.83 7.36
CA ALA A 768 -11.07 7.44 6.53
C ALA A 768 -10.10 8.59 6.35
N ARG A 769 -10.61 9.81 6.11
CA ARG A 769 -9.76 11.01 5.99
C ARG A 769 -9.03 11.33 7.29
N LEU A 770 -9.71 11.22 8.44
CA LEU A 770 -9.10 11.46 9.76
C LEU A 770 -8.00 10.42 10.10
N ASP A 771 -8.17 9.17 9.70
CA ASP A 771 -7.20 8.09 9.93
C ASP A 771 -5.91 8.22 9.11
N THR A 772 -5.90 9.06 8.07
CA THR A 772 -4.67 9.36 7.32
C THR A 772 -3.78 10.39 7.99
N LEU A 773 -4.26 11.06 9.04
CA LEU A 773 -3.50 12.10 9.73
C LEU A 773 -2.43 11.52 10.66
N PRO A 774 -1.24 12.13 10.72
CA PRO A 774 -0.29 11.88 11.79
C PRO A 774 -0.93 12.10 13.17
N GLN A 775 -0.51 11.31 14.16
CA GLN A 775 -1.11 11.32 15.50
C GLN A 775 -1.16 12.72 16.14
N ARG A 776 -0.12 13.52 15.92
CA ARG A 776 -0.04 14.90 16.43
C ARG A 776 -1.10 15.81 15.80
N GLU A 777 -1.26 15.77 14.49
CA GLU A 777 -2.28 16.54 13.76
C GLU A 777 -3.70 16.11 14.16
N LYS A 778 -3.92 14.79 14.28
CA LYS A 778 -5.20 14.22 14.74
C LYS A 778 -5.55 14.70 16.16
N SER A 779 -4.57 14.76 17.07
CA SER A 779 -4.80 15.27 18.43
C SER A 779 -5.16 16.76 18.46
N VAL A 780 -4.46 17.61 17.70
CA VAL A 780 -4.78 19.06 17.61
C VAL A 780 -6.15 19.27 16.99
N LEU A 781 -6.51 18.50 15.96
CA LEU A 781 -7.84 18.56 15.35
C LEU A 781 -8.94 18.11 16.33
N GLN A 782 -8.67 17.11 17.17
CA GLN A 782 -9.57 16.68 18.25
C GLN A 782 -9.76 17.77 19.31
N ASP A 783 -8.71 18.50 19.68
CA ASP A 783 -8.82 19.67 20.56
C ASP A 783 -9.65 20.78 19.91
N ALA A 784 -9.37 21.12 18.64
CA ALA A 784 -10.12 22.09 17.87
C ALA A 784 -11.62 21.74 17.83
N ALA A 785 -11.95 20.46 17.62
CA ALA A 785 -13.33 20.01 17.54
C ALA A 785 -14.09 20.17 18.87
N VAL A 786 -13.39 20.07 20.01
CA VAL A 786 -13.94 20.29 21.35
C VAL A 786 -14.11 21.78 21.65
N ILE A 787 -13.20 22.63 21.18
CA ILE A 787 -13.25 24.10 21.38
C ILE A 787 -14.49 24.69 20.72
N GLY A 788 -14.70 24.45 19.43
CA GLY A 788 -15.78 25.11 18.68
C GLY A 788 -15.75 24.88 17.18
N THR A 789 -16.60 25.64 16.47
CA THR A 789 -16.64 25.68 15.00
C THR A 789 -15.50 26.51 14.41
N GLU A 790 -15.00 27.48 15.18
CA GLU A 790 -13.85 28.32 14.85
C GLU A 790 -12.76 28.17 15.92
N VAL A 791 -11.51 28.18 15.49
CA VAL A 791 -10.34 27.92 16.32
C VAL A 791 -9.15 28.75 15.85
N TRP A 792 -8.27 29.12 16.78
CA TRP A 792 -7.01 29.82 16.53
C TRP A 792 -5.95 29.29 17.50
N VAL A 793 -4.72 29.79 17.38
CA VAL A 793 -3.54 29.20 18.02
C VAL A 793 -3.61 29.25 19.56
N GLY A 794 -3.98 30.38 20.16
CA GLY A 794 -3.99 30.57 21.61
C GLY A 794 -4.67 29.45 22.43
N PRO A 795 -5.97 29.16 22.24
CA PRO A 795 -6.68 28.08 22.94
C PRO A 795 -6.06 26.70 22.76
N LEU A 796 -5.59 26.38 21.55
CA LEU A 796 -4.99 25.08 21.25
C LEU A 796 -3.64 24.90 21.93
N ARG A 797 -2.84 25.97 21.99
CA ARG A 797 -1.57 26.01 22.71
C ARG A 797 -1.79 25.70 24.20
N GLU A 798 -2.78 26.33 24.83
CA GLU A 798 -3.10 26.08 26.24
C GLU A 798 -3.62 24.66 26.50
N MET A 799 -4.44 24.11 25.60
CA MET A 799 -5.00 22.76 25.77
C MET A 799 -3.98 21.65 25.55
N SER A 800 -3.03 21.86 24.63
CA SER A 800 -2.03 20.87 24.22
C SER A 800 -0.72 20.99 24.99
N GLY A 801 -0.42 22.15 25.59
CA GLY A 801 0.86 22.45 26.22
C GLY A 801 2.03 22.60 25.22
N ALA A 802 1.70 22.67 23.92
CA ALA A 802 2.66 22.79 22.83
C ALA A 802 3.18 24.22 22.65
N ASP A 803 4.24 24.38 21.85
CA ASP A 803 4.71 25.70 21.42
C ASP A 803 3.75 26.35 20.40
N GLU A 804 3.71 27.69 20.35
CA GLU A 804 2.86 28.45 19.45
C GLU A 804 3.19 28.16 17.97
N GLN A 805 4.47 28.11 17.62
CA GLN A 805 4.92 27.85 16.25
C GLN A 805 4.56 26.42 15.82
N GLU A 806 4.63 25.46 16.74
CA GLU A 806 4.24 24.08 16.51
C GLU A 806 2.75 23.98 16.17
N VAL A 807 1.88 24.60 16.97
CA VAL A 807 0.43 24.61 16.75
C VAL A 807 0.07 25.33 15.44
N ALA A 808 0.70 26.47 15.15
CA ALA A 808 0.49 27.19 13.90
C ALA A 808 0.88 26.33 12.68
N ALA A 809 2.02 25.64 12.74
CA ALA A 809 2.46 24.75 11.66
C ALA A 809 1.51 23.56 11.47
N VAL A 810 0.93 23.02 12.55
CA VAL A 810 -0.10 21.98 12.48
C VAL A 810 -1.39 22.51 11.84
N LEU A 811 -1.86 23.71 12.21
CA LEU A 811 -3.05 24.32 11.61
C LEU A 811 -2.87 24.58 10.10
N ASP A 812 -1.71 25.08 9.69
CA ASP A 812 -1.36 25.27 8.28
C ASP A 812 -1.31 23.92 7.51
N ARG A 813 -0.85 22.83 8.15
CA ARG A 813 -0.93 21.48 7.56
C ARG A 813 -2.37 20.99 7.45
N LEU A 814 -3.19 21.16 8.49
CA LEU A 814 -4.61 20.78 8.48
C LEU A 814 -5.42 21.57 7.43
N GLU A 815 -5.07 22.84 7.19
CA GLU A 815 -5.61 23.64 6.09
C GLU A 815 -5.18 23.09 4.71
N ARG A 816 -3.88 22.82 4.51
CA ARG A 816 -3.38 22.18 3.28
C ARG A 816 -3.98 20.80 3.05
N HIS A 817 -4.32 20.07 4.12
CA HIS A 817 -5.02 18.79 4.07
C HIS A 817 -6.52 18.95 3.79
N GLY A 818 -7.04 20.18 3.70
CA GLY A 818 -8.43 20.50 3.38
C GLY A 818 -9.41 20.17 4.50
N LEU A 819 -8.93 19.99 5.73
CA LEU A 819 -9.77 19.72 6.90
C LEU A 819 -10.24 21.01 7.56
N LEU A 820 -9.36 22.02 7.57
CA LEU A 820 -9.64 23.37 8.01
C LEU A 820 -9.57 24.35 6.82
N MET A 821 -10.12 25.54 7.01
CA MET A 821 -9.99 26.68 6.11
C MET A 821 -9.88 27.96 6.93
N ARG A 822 -9.10 28.94 6.46
CA ARG A 822 -9.07 30.28 7.07
C ARG A 822 -10.44 30.95 6.90
N SER A 823 -11.09 31.29 8.02
CA SER A 823 -12.37 32.02 8.03
C SER A 823 -12.20 33.52 8.23
N GLY A 824 -11.06 33.96 8.77
CA GLY A 824 -10.77 35.37 8.96
C GLY A 824 -9.58 35.62 9.89
N ARG A 825 -9.59 36.80 10.53
CA ARG A 825 -8.66 37.17 11.58
C ARG A 825 -9.42 37.71 12.78
N ARG A 826 -8.88 37.45 13.97
CA ARG A 826 -9.41 38.02 15.21
C ARG A 826 -9.26 39.55 15.21
N PRO A 827 -10.32 40.32 15.52
CA PRO A 827 -10.23 41.78 15.56
C PRO A 827 -9.28 42.33 16.62
N ASP A 828 -9.13 41.62 17.74
CA ASP A 828 -8.35 42.04 18.91
C ASP A 828 -6.89 41.61 18.87
N THR A 829 -6.60 40.38 18.43
CA THR A 829 -5.23 39.83 18.40
C THR A 829 -4.60 39.79 17.00
N GLY A 830 -5.39 39.92 15.93
CA GLY A 830 -4.94 39.75 14.55
C GLY A 830 -4.61 38.30 14.15
N GLU A 831 -4.77 37.34 15.07
CA GLU A 831 -4.53 35.91 14.84
C GLU A 831 -5.44 35.38 13.74
N LEU A 832 -4.92 34.43 12.94
CA LEU A 832 -5.71 33.72 11.94
C LEU A 832 -6.73 32.81 12.61
N VAL A 833 -7.98 32.91 12.14
CA VAL A 833 -9.09 32.06 12.57
C VAL A 833 -9.31 30.98 11.51
N TYR A 834 -9.41 29.74 11.98
CA TYR A 834 -9.66 28.56 11.17
C TYR A 834 -11.04 27.99 11.50
N ALA A 835 -11.76 27.56 10.48
CA ALA A 835 -13.02 26.85 10.59
C ALA A 835 -12.91 25.46 9.95
N PHE A 836 -13.74 24.51 10.39
CA PHE A 836 -13.83 23.20 9.75
C PHE A 836 -14.37 23.36 8.32
N ARG A 837 -13.64 22.85 7.33
CA ARG A 837 -14.04 22.97 5.93
C ARG A 837 -15.36 22.26 5.63
N HIS A 838 -15.66 21.18 6.35
CA HIS A 838 -16.92 20.47 6.25
C HIS A 838 -17.62 20.45 7.63
N PRO A 839 -18.88 20.89 7.76
CA PRO A 839 -19.56 20.98 9.06
C PRO A 839 -19.63 19.64 9.82
N LEU A 840 -19.89 18.53 9.11
CA LEU A 840 -19.90 17.19 9.72
C LEU A 840 -18.55 16.71 10.26
N LEU A 841 -17.43 17.25 9.76
CA LEU A 841 -16.10 16.77 10.14
C LEU A 841 -15.88 16.89 11.64
N ARG A 842 -16.30 18.02 12.23
CA ARG A 842 -16.22 18.26 13.67
C ARG A 842 -16.98 17.20 14.48
N HIS A 843 -18.18 16.83 14.04
CA HIS A 843 -19.00 15.81 14.71
C HIS A 843 -18.36 14.43 14.66
N VAL A 844 -17.79 14.06 13.51
CA VAL A 844 -17.09 12.77 13.33
C VAL A 844 -15.80 12.71 14.16
N VAL A 845 -15.04 13.81 14.25
CA VAL A 845 -13.86 13.89 15.12
C VAL A 845 -14.25 13.64 16.59
N VAL A 846 -15.34 14.25 17.06
CA VAL A 846 -15.82 14.07 18.43
C VAL A 846 -16.34 12.65 18.69
N SER A 847 -16.90 11.98 17.69
CA SER A 847 -17.44 10.63 17.87
C SER A 847 -16.37 9.54 17.99
N GLN A 848 -15.16 9.77 17.48
CA GLN A 848 -14.02 8.85 17.63
C GLN A 848 -13.41 8.85 19.05
N LEU A 849 -13.65 9.90 19.83
CA LEU A 849 -13.16 10.01 21.21
C LEU A 849 -13.96 9.13 22.17
N ARG A 850 -13.30 8.52 23.16
CA ARG A 850 -14.01 7.89 24.28
C ARG A 850 -14.76 8.95 25.08
N ARG A 851 -15.83 8.53 25.75
CA ARG A 851 -16.61 9.43 26.63
C ARG A 851 -15.72 10.12 27.67
N ARG A 852 -14.75 9.39 28.24
CA ARG A 852 -13.78 9.90 29.21
C ARG A 852 -12.84 10.95 28.59
N ASP A 853 -12.17 10.62 27.50
CA ASP A 853 -11.22 11.53 26.84
C ASP A 853 -11.89 12.84 26.39
N ARG A 854 -13.14 12.74 25.90
CA ARG A 854 -13.96 13.91 25.53
C ARG A 854 -14.26 14.80 26.73
N LEU A 855 -14.58 14.22 27.89
CA LEU A 855 -14.81 14.96 29.13
C LEU A 855 -13.51 15.64 29.61
N GLU A 856 -12.39 14.92 29.60
CA GLU A 856 -11.08 15.45 29.98
C GLU A 856 -10.66 16.64 29.10
N ARG A 857 -10.83 16.55 27.76
CA ARG A 857 -10.56 17.68 26.85
C ARG A 857 -11.51 18.86 27.11
N ARG A 858 -12.80 18.63 27.37
CA ARG A 858 -13.76 19.70 27.72
C ARG A 858 -13.39 20.40 29.03
N THR A 859 -12.94 19.66 30.03
CA THR A 859 -12.48 20.24 31.31
C THR A 859 -11.22 21.08 31.11
N ARG A 860 -10.24 20.59 30.33
CA ARG A 860 -9.05 21.37 29.96
C ARG A 860 -9.40 22.67 29.26
N TRP A 861 -10.32 22.62 28.29
CA TRP A 861 -10.84 23.82 27.63
C TRP A 861 -11.51 24.79 28.62
N ALA A 862 -12.38 24.30 29.51
CA ALA A 862 -13.05 25.15 30.49
C ALA A 862 -12.04 25.88 31.41
N THR A 863 -10.97 25.19 31.82
CA THR A 863 -9.87 25.78 32.60
C THR A 863 -9.04 26.78 31.78
N ALA A 864 -8.69 26.44 30.54
CA ALA A 864 -7.94 27.30 29.61
C ALA A 864 -8.73 28.57 29.28
N ARG A 865 -10.03 28.46 28.98
CA ARG A 865 -10.91 29.60 28.72
C ARG A 865 -10.93 30.60 29.87
N GLY A 866 -10.85 30.12 31.12
CA GLY A 866 -10.74 30.99 32.29
C GLY A 866 -9.43 31.79 32.37
N ARG A 867 -8.34 31.33 31.75
CA ARG A 867 -7.02 31.98 31.74
C ARG A 867 -6.79 32.81 30.47
N ALA A 868 -7.12 32.26 29.30
CA ALA A 868 -7.02 32.93 28.00
C ALA A 868 -7.89 34.19 27.88
N TYR A 869 -9.00 34.26 28.63
CA TYR A 869 -9.93 35.39 28.61
C TYR A 869 -9.95 36.21 29.90
N ALA A 870 -9.00 35.99 30.82
CA ALA A 870 -8.90 36.72 32.10
C ALA A 870 -8.56 38.22 31.95
N GLY A 871 -8.37 38.72 30.72
CA GLY A 871 -8.11 40.13 30.42
C GLY A 871 -9.15 40.82 29.52
N ALA A 872 -10.23 40.13 29.13
CA ALA A 872 -11.28 40.71 28.30
C ALA A 872 -12.58 40.79 29.10
N GLU A 873 -12.77 41.86 29.87
CA GLU A 873 -14.11 42.30 30.23
C GLU A 873 -14.84 42.63 28.92
N THR A 874 -15.75 41.76 28.48
CA THR A 874 -16.82 42.13 27.57
C THR A 874 -18.15 41.82 28.25
N PRO A 875 -19.12 42.74 28.20
CA PRO A 875 -20.31 42.70 29.02
C PRO A 875 -21.19 41.52 28.62
N VAL A 876 -21.77 40.87 29.63
CA VAL A 876 -22.85 39.91 29.48
C VAL A 876 -23.94 40.52 28.60
N PRO A 877 -24.30 39.94 27.43
CA PRO A 877 -25.52 40.34 26.76
C PRO A 877 -26.68 39.79 27.60
N THR A 878 -27.34 40.70 28.32
CA THR A 878 -28.63 40.44 28.95
C THR A 878 -29.56 39.87 27.89
N ARG A 879 -29.99 38.61 28.08
CA ARG A 879 -31.12 38.02 27.36
C ARG A 879 -32.33 38.94 27.56
N GLY A 880 -32.64 39.75 26.56
CA GLY A 880 -33.92 40.44 26.46
C GLY A 880 -35.02 39.40 26.35
N ARG A 881 -35.88 39.33 27.38
CA ARG A 881 -37.19 38.71 27.28
C ARG A 881 -37.96 39.46 26.20
N LEU A 882 -38.26 38.80 25.09
CA LEU A 882 -39.36 39.22 24.22
C LEU A 882 -40.66 38.69 24.83
N SER A 883 -41.33 39.57 25.57
CA SER A 883 -42.77 39.56 25.73
C SER A 883 -43.35 40.53 24.71
N GLY A 884 -44.19 40.04 23.80
CA GLY A 884 -44.85 40.81 22.74
C GLY A 884 -45.10 39.96 21.53
#